data_AF-A0A367JCC7-F1
#
_entry.id   AF-A0A367JCC7-F1
#
_cell.length_a   1.000
_cell.length_b   1.000
_cell.length_c   1.000
_cell.angle_alpha   90.00
_cell.angle_beta   90.00
_cell.angle_gamma   90.00
#
_symmetry.space_group_name_H-M   'P 1'
#
loop_
_entity.id
_entity.type
_entity.pdbx_description
1 polymer ?
#
loop_
_entity_poly.entity_id
_entity_poly.type
_entity_poly.pdbx_seq_one_letter_code
_entity_poly.pdbx_strand_id
1 'polypeptide(L)'
;HGVTDNGMGTAVALELLRYFVQNPPHNTVIFLFNNFEEGGLFGAEQFVLHPWFSTIKIFVNLEGTGAGGRALVLRSNNLALTQGLASSNAKLLHASPLVTDFLEAKLLKSDTDYTIFSRYGVPGMDIAFYTPRSHYHTQRDDLVHTTPEALQHMGQMALGSVQSIDQKGFLNKTKAPETIIYYDILGRFMLVYSFKTAQIINILALVFVPVFALTWAWFSTNESLSIEQKKQTLARNVYLMGQGFLATLAAFVCMVATLIISSGIMLFINPSATYGNMYWVGIYLALSAFLGLLLSQLALAKWATSVTVSLDNIRVSGIYPVVFLLLSSTVATAILVPLAPLTEGEQQIKGHTKSWLAALVAQVLIPATLIIELIFFVVDCMRHTSADGTPESALYVMICLPILLLVLHLLPWVHAAGEQQKTVVVAGAVFVLAFLTCAIVGPFNDSVSPNRVVFNQEYNATEALSTVLLYTGVSSSKLLQSTLKQALTASEFETLVCDRYMEYQTRCVYQTNLNPVYGKDPAHEIDVDVKRNGCQDGLCNVKITSTVQNSLLCQLQFENQNITGLQAWINEKLVEVPGEENKTMHALTAYSNQDGNPIIWDLTFADSQDVGKALFTCIYDDWTNDELPAFTTLRNNMPISQLLTIRGGVGLAKVHYLSIELEKE
;
A
#
# COMPACT_ATOMS: atom_id res chain seq x y z
N HIS A 1 10.54 13.29 -12.16
CA HIS A 1 12.00 13.48 -12.10
C HIS A 1 12.68 12.36 -11.33
N GLY A 2 11.94 11.46 -10.67
CA GLY A 2 12.54 10.36 -9.93
C GLY A 2 13.33 10.85 -8.72
N VAL A 3 12.93 11.99 -8.12
CA VAL A 3 13.71 12.61 -7.04
C VAL A 3 13.64 11.74 -5.81
N THR A 4 12.45 11.32 -5.40
CA THR A 4 12.30 10.33 -4.32
C THR A 4 12.39 8.90 -4.82
N ASP A 5 12.17 8.69 -6.12
CA ASP A 5 11.95 7.40 -6.78
C ASP A 5 12.94 7.19 -7.96
N ASN A 6 14.21 6.87 -7.74
CA ASN A 6 14.87 6.62 -6.45
C ASN A 6 16.15 7.47 -6.28
N GLY A 7 16.08 8.75 -6.66
CA GLY A 7 17.20 9.69 -6.57
C GLY A 7 17.69 9.92 -5.13
N MET A 8 16.77 10.03 -4.17
CA MET A 8 17.10 10.20 -2.76
C MET A 8 17.75 8.96 -2.16
N GLY A 9 17.25 7.75 -2.44
CA GLY A 9 17.89 6.50 -1.98
C GLY A 9 19.30 6.37 -2.55
N THR A 10 19.48 6.69 -3.83
CA THR A 10 20.80 6.74 -4.49
C THR A 10 21.75 7.74 -3.81
N ALA A 11 21.28 8.97 -3.55
CA ALA A 11 22.07 9.99 -2.88
C ALA A 11 22.45 9.58 -1.44
N VAL A 12 21.53 8.95 -0.71
CA VAL A 12 21.81 8.39 0.62
C VAL A 12 22.88 7.31 0.55
N ALA A 13 22.78 6.36 -0.39
CA ALA A 13 23.77 5.30 -0.55
C ALA A 13 25.17 5.85 -0.86
N LEU A 14 25.27 6.87 -1.71
CA LEU A 14 26.54 7.57 -2.01
C LEU A 14 27.12 8.29 -0.78
N GLU A 15 26.28 8.93 0.04
CA GLU A 15 26.70 9.59 1.26
C GLU A 15 27.17 8.57 2.32
N LEU A 16 26.48 7.44 2.46
CA LEU A 16 26.92 6.34 3.31
C LEU A 16 28.26 5.75 2.82
N LEU A 17 28.45 5.59 1.52
CA LEU A 17 29.74 5.18 0.95
C LEU A 17 30.85 6.16 1.36
N ARG A 18 30.62 7.47 1.20
CA ARG A 18 31.55 8.52 1.65
C ARG A 18 31.86 8.41 3.15
N TYR A 19 30.85 8.16 3.97
CA TYR A 19 30.99 7.96 5.41
C TYR A 19 31.86 6.74 5.75
N PHE A 20 31.59 5.58 5.15
CA PHE A 20 32.29 4.33 5.43
C PHE A 20 33.71 4.27 4.85
N VAL A 21 34.03 5.07 3.84
CA VAL A 21 35.42 5.29 3.42
C VAL A 21 36.24 5.96 4.53
N GLN A 22 35.63 6.89 5.27
CA GLN A 22 36.28 7.58 6.41
C GLN A 22 36.17 6.81 7.72
N ASN A 23 35.17 5.92 7.82
CA ASN A 23 34.88 5.09 9.00
C ASN A 23 34.77 3.62 8.55
N PRO A 24 35.90 2.95 8.24
CA PRO A 24 35.87 1.61 7.66
C PRO A 24 35.03 0.61 8.48
N PRO A 25 34.06 -0.08 7.84
CA PRO A 25 33.21 -1.03 8.54
C PRO A 25 34.00 -2.30 8.92
N HIS A 26 33.53 -3.03 9.92
CA HIS A 26 34.11 -4.31 10.33
C HIS A 26 33.80 -5.43 9.34
N ASN A 27 32.63 -5.39 8.71
CA ASN A 27 32.18 -6.35 7.71
C ASN A 27 32.23 -5.69 6.32
N THR A 28 32.24 -6.53 5.28
CA THR A 28 32.15 -6.03 3.90
C THR A 28 30.77 -5.45 3.64
N VAL A 29 30.72 -4.18 3.23
CA VAL A 29 29.49 -3.50 2.80
C VAL A 29 29.53 -3.38 1.27
N ILE A 30 28.48 -3.86 0.62
CA ILE A 30 28.29 -3.73 -0.83
C ILE A 30 27.22 -2.66 -1.05
N PHE A 31 27.56 -1.62 -1.80
CA PHE A 31 26.61 -0.64 -2.31
C PHE A 31 26.16 -1.09 -3.69
N LEU A 32 24.90 -1.50 -3.81
CA LEU A 32 24.31 -1.95 -5.06
C LEU A 32 23.51 -0.81 -5.68
N PHE A 33 23.94 -0.36 -6.85
CA PHE A 33 23.19 0.54 -7.72
C PHE A 33 22.80 -0.26 -8.96
N ASN A 34 21.67 -0.95 -8.88
CA ASN A 34 21.10 -1.71 -9.98
C ASN A 34 20.14 -0.84 -10.81
N ASN A 35 19.81 -1.31 -12.00
CA ASN A 35 18.95 -0.57 -12.93
C ASN A 35 17.64 -1.33 -13.16
N PHE A 36 16.64 -0.66 -13.71
CA PHE A 36 15.42 -1.28 -14.21
C PHE A 36 14.58 -1.98 -13.13
N GLU A 37 14.51 -1.38 -11.95
CA GLU A 37 13.55 -1.72 -10.88
C GLU A 37 12.13 -1.43 -11.38
N GLU A 38 11.91 -0.22 -11.90
CA GLU A 38 10.63 0.22 -12.48
C GLU A 38 10.15 -0.73 -13.58
N GLY A 39 11.09 -1.32 -14.30
CA GLY A 39 10.84 -2.33 -15.33
C GLY A 39 10.16 -3.62 -14.87
N GLY A 40 10.18 -3.90 -13.56
CA GLY A 40 9.76 -5.18 -12.98
C GLY A 40 10.83 -5.87 -12.12
N LEU A 41 11.64 -5.10 -11.38
CA LEU A 41 12.69 -5.56 -10.45
C LEU A 41 13.84 -6.32 -11.13
N PHE A 42 14.01 -6.12 -12.44
CA PHE A 42 14.94 -6.92 -13.24
C PHE A 42 16.40 -6.72 -12.83
N GLY A 43 16.77 -5.52 -12.37
CA GLY A 43 18.11 -5.27 -11.84
C GLY A 43 18.46 -6.18 -10.66
N ALA A 44 17.54 -6.35 -9.71
CA ALA A 44 17.73 -7.24 -8.58
C ALA A 44 17.72 -8.71 -9.02
N GLU A 45 16.83 -9.11 -9.93
CA GLU A 45 16.80 -10.48 -10.49
C GLU A 45 18.14 -10.82 -11.18
N GLN A 46 18.75 -9.87 -11.89
CA GLN A 46 20.09 -10.07 -12.47
C GLN A 46 21.18 -10.16 -11.40
N PHE A 47 21.10 -9.36 -10.34
CA PHE A 47 22.10 -9.43 -9.26
C PHE A 47 22.08 -10.78 -8.53
N VAL A 48 20.93 -11.46 -8.44
CA VAL A 48 20.84 -12.82 -7.89
C VAL A 48 21.77 -13.81 -8.59
N LEU A 49 21.99 -13.63 -9.90
CA LEU A 49 22.89 -14.47 -10.70
C LEU A 49 24.37 -14.09 -10.53
N HIS A 50 24.67 -12.95 -9.90
CA HIS A 50 26.02 -12.47 -9.73
C HIS A 50 26.79 -13.32 -8.69
N PRO A 51 28.10 -13.62 -8.88
CA PRO A 51 28.86 -14.43 -7.93
C PRO A 51 28.85 -13.91 -6.49
N TRP A 52 28.75 -12.59 -6.32
CA TRP A 52 28.68 -11.96 -5.00
C TRP A 52 27.37 -12.18 -4.27
N PHE A 53 26.27 -12.51 -4.96
CA PHE A 53 24.97 -12.68 -4.30
C PHE A 53 25.02 -13.74 -3.20
N SER A 54 25.72 -14.85 -3.45
CA SER A 54 25.96 -15.92 -2.48
C SER A 54 26.65 -15.48 -1.18
N THR A 55 27.35 -14.33 -1.22
CA THR A 55 28.05 -13.75 -0.07
C THR A 55 27.16 -12.86 0.78
N ILE A 56 26.03 -12.38 0.24
CA ILE A 56 25.12 -11.46 0.92
C ILE A 56 24.45 -12.18 2.09
N LYS A 57 24.55 -11.59 3.28
CA LYS A 57 23.94 -12.13 4.51
C LYS A 57 22.71 -11.36 4.95
N ILE A 58 22.66 -10.08 4.62
CA ILE A 58 21.58 -9.17 4.98
C ILE A 58 21.61 -7.97 4.05
N PHE A 59 20.46 -7.34 3.79
CA PHE A 59 20.38 -6.13 2.97
C PHE A 59 19.51 -5.04 3.61
N VAL A 60 19.75 -3.79 3.20
CA VAL A 60 18.90 -2.63 3.51
C VAL A 60 18.57 -1.97 2.17
N ASN A 61 17.30 -2.01 1.78
CA ASN A 61 16.78 -1.39 0.58
C ASN A 61 16.26 0.03 0.90
N LEU A 62 16.50 0.98 0.00
CA LEU A 62 16.03 2.37 0.10
C LEU A 62 15.13 2.65 -1.09
N GLU A 63 13.93 3.19 -0.88
CA GLU A 63 12.97 3.40 -1.97
C GLU A 63 12.06 4.64 -1.82
N GLY A 64 11.35 5.02 -2.88
CA GLY A 64 10.40 6.14 -2.91
C GLY A 64 9.00 5.78 -3.39
N THR A 65 8.13 5.25 -2.52
CA THR A 65 6.71 5.01 -2.86
C THR A 65 5.78 6.22 -2.63
N GLY A 66 6.37 7.43 -2.58
CA GLY A 66 5.72 8.71 -2.32
C GLY A 66 6.76 9.85 -2.26
N ALA A 67 6.33 11.10 -2.35
CA ALA A 67 7.25 12.24 -2.59
C ALA A 67 7.93 12.85 -1.33
N GLY A 68 8.29 12.03 -0.34
CA GLY A 68 9.18 12.43 0.77
C GLY A 68 8.60 12.27 2.18
N GLY A 69 8.82 13.27 3.03
CA GLY A 69 8.47 13.22 4.46
C GLY A 69 9.36 12.30 5.28
N ARG A 70 8.81 11.64 6.30
CA ARG A 70 9.55 10.64 7.10
C ARG A 70 9.60 9.32 6.34
N ALA A 71 10.80 8.80 6.08
CA ALA A 71 10.99 7.48 5.52
C ALA A 71 10.54 6.41 6.53
N LEU A 72 9.70 5.49 6.07
CA LEU A 72 9.11 4.41 6.85
C LEU A 72 9.94 3.14 6.68
N VAL A 73 10.20 2.41 7.77
CA VAL A 73 10.51 0.96 7.66
C VAL A 73 9.24 0.25 7.21
N LEU A 74 9.14 0.05 5.90
CA LEU A 74 7.96 -0.42 5.20
C LEU A 74 7.83 -1.94 5.30
N ARG A 75 8.97 -2.64 5.22
CA ARG A 75 9.10 -4.10 5.42
C ARG A 75 10.37 -4.41 6.20
N SER A 76 10.31 -5.42 7.06
CA SER A 76 11.50 -6.12 7.54
C SER A 76 11.18 -7.53 7.99
N ASN A 77 12.10 -8.46 7.73
CA ASN A 77 11.97 -9.88 8.05
C ASN A 77 13.16 -10.39 8.88
N ASN A 78 13.81 -9.51 9.65
CA ASN A 78 14.95 -9.87 10.50
C ASN A 78 14.89 -9.17 11.86
N LEU A 79 14.76 -9.96 12.94
CA LEU A 79 14.59 -9.42 14.27
C LEU A 79 15.80 -8.61 14.74
N ALA A 80 17.00 -9.14 14.52
CA ALA A 80 18.23 -8.54 15.01
C ALA A 80 18.55 -7.20 14.33
N LEU A 81 18.37 -7.12 13.00
CA LEU A 81 18.54 -5.88 12.23
C LEU A 81 17.56 -4.81 12.71
N THR A 82 16.30 -5.19 12.88
CA THR A 82 15.25 -4.26 13.28
C THR A 82 15.45 -3.77 14.72
N GLN A 83 15.87 -4.65 15.63
CA GLN A 83 16.28 -4.27 16.99
C GLN A 83 17.52 -3.36 17.00
N GLY A 84 18.44 -3.62 16.07
CA GLY A 84 19.63 -2.82 15.84
C GLY A 84 19.29 -1.37 15.47
N LEU A 85 18.40 -1.17 14.49
CA LEU A 85 17.88 0.15 14.15
C LEU A 85 17.15 0.80 15.33
N ALA A 86 16.28 0.03 16.02
CA ALA A 86 15.52 0.52 17.17
C ALA A 86 16.41 1.01 18.33
N SER A 87 17.63 0.46 18.46
CA SER A 87 18.62 0.81 19.48
C SER A 87 19.72 1.75 18.96
N SER A 88 19.61 2.21 17.71
CA SER A 88 20.61 3.08 17.07
C SER A 88 20.49 4.53 17.52
N ASN A 89 21.38 5.39 17.03
CA ASN A 89 21.33 6.83 17.26
C ASN A 89 20.37 7.58 16.31
N ALA A 90 19.65 6.86 15.43
CA ALA A 90 18.67 7.46 14.55
C ALA A 90 17.52 8.09 15.36
N LYS A 91 17.07 9.27 14.94
CA LYS A 91 16.01 10.03 15.59
C LYS A 91 14.74 9.99 14.76
N LEU A 92 13.59 10.14 15.42
CA LEU A 92 12.29 10.14 14.75
C LEU A 92 12.05 8.84 13.96
N LEU A 93 12.47 7.70 14.52
CA LEU A 93 12.29 6.35 13.94
C LEU A 93 10.86 6.19 13.44
N HIS A 94 10.65 5.73 12.23
CA HIS A 94 9.31 5.58 11.66
C HIS A 94 9.15 4.17 11.12
N ALA A 95 8.23 3.40 11.68
CA ALA A 95 8.10 1.98 11.37
C ALA A 95 6.67 1.48 11.63
N SER A 96 6.16 0.66 10.72
CA SER A 96 4.83 0.06 10.84
C SER A 96 4.78 -1.23 10.03
N PRO A 97 4.24 -2.33 10.57
CA PRO A 97 4.12 -3.59 9.83
C PRO A 97 2.93 -3.55 8.86
N LEU A 98 2.05 -2.55 8.99
CA LEU A 98 0.78 -2.48 8.28
C LEU A 98 0.95 -2.43 6.75
N VAL A 99 2.02 -1.79 6.26
CA VAL A 99 2.26 -1.74 4.80
C VAL A 99 2.72 -3.09 4.27
N THR A 100 3.48 -3.85 5.07
CA THR A 100 3.79 -5.26 4.75
C THR A 100 2.49 -6.06 4.58
N ASP A 101 1.56 -5.93 5.52
CA ASP A 101 0.25 -6.62 5.45
C ASP A 101 -0.55 -6.20 4.20
N PHE A 102 -0.48 -4.93 3.80
CA PHE A 102 -1.19 -4.44 2.60
C PHE A 102 -0.61 -4.99 1.30
N LEU A 103 0.71 -5.13 1.23
CA LEU A 103 1.41 -5.75 0.10
C LEU A 103 1.11 -7.25 0.02
N GLU A 104 1.19 -7.96 1.14
CA GLU A 104 0.87 -9.40 1.21
C GLU A 104 -0.60 -9.68 0.86
N ALA A 105 -1.52 -8.82 1.29
CA ALA A 105 -2.93 -8.87 0.94
C ALA A 105 -3.24 -8.42 -0.51
N LYS A 106 -2.22 -8.01 -1.29
CA LYS A 106 -2.34 -7.48 -2.65
C LYS A 106 -3.27 -6.26 -2.77
N LEU A 107 -3.40 -5.49 -1.69
CA LEU A 107 -4.16 -4.25 -1.64
C LEU A 107 -3.35 -3.07 -2.17
N LEU A 108 -2.03 -3.13 -2.03
CA LEU A 108 -1.07 -2.24 -2.69
C LEU A 108 -0.44 -2.96 -3.88
N LYS A 109 -0.59 -2.37 -5.07
CA LYS A 109 0.00 -2.86 -6.32
C LYS A 109 1.34 -2.16 -6.56
N SER A 110 2.28 -2.40 -5.66
CA SER A 110 3.65 -1.89 -5.68
C SER A 110 4.56 -3.05 -5.29
N ASP A 111 5.81 -3.01 -5.70
CA ASP A 111 6.84 -3.84 -5.12
C ASP A 111 8.17 -3.07 -5.10
N THR A 112 9.22 -3.66 -4.54
CA THR A 112 10.59 -3.13 -4.59
C THR A 112 11.57 -4.29 -4.66
N ASP A 113 12.84 -4.01 -4.93
CA ASP A 113 13.92 -4.99 -4.91
C ASP A 113 14.00 -5.82 -3.62
N TYR A 114 13.42 -5.35 -2.51
CA TYR A 114 13.27 -6.12 -1.27
C TYR A 114 12.66 -7.52 -1.53
N THR A 115 11.64 -7.61 -2.39
CA THR A 115 10.95 -8.88 -2.65
C THR A 115 11.87 -9.89 -3.31
N ILE A 116 12.75 -9.45 -4.21
CA ILE A 116 13.68 -10.35 -4.89
C ILE A 116 14.65 -10.95 -3.88
N PHE A 117 15.32 -10.13 -3.10
CA PHE A 117 16.28 -10.61 -2.09
C PHE A 117 15.61 -11.52 -1.06
N SER A 118 14.42 -11.14 -0.56
CA SER A 118 13.66 -11.96 0.39
C SER A 118 13.21 -13.29 -0.22
N ARG A 119 12.78 -13.32 -1.49
CA ARG A 119 12.37 -14.54 -2.20
C ARG A 119 13.54 -15.53 -2.32
N TYR A 120 14.75 -15.03 -2.55
CA TYR A 120 15.98 -15.84 -2.60
C TYR A 120 16.61 -16.10 -1.22
N GLY A 121 15.86 -15.84 -0.13
CA GLY A 121 16.23 -16.23 1.23
C GLY A 121 17.22 -15.30 1.92
N VAL A 122 17.53 -14.13 1.36
CA VAL A 122 18.33 -13.11 2.03
C VAL A 122 17.39 -12.26 2.90
N PRO A 123 17.60 -12.18 4.22
CA PRO A 123 16.82 -11.31 5.09
C PRO A 123 17.22 -9.83 4.91
N GLY A 124 16.33 -8.91 5.25
CA GLY A 124 16.62 -7.48 5.15
C GLY A 124 15.54 -6.55 5.69
N MET A 125 15.69 -5.28 5.30
CA MET A 125 14.80 -4.18 5.65
C MET A 125 14.59 -3.30 4.42
N ASP A 126 13.37 -2.81 4.25
CA ASP A 126 12.95 -1.89 3.21
C ASP A 126 12.56 -0.56 3.84
N ILE A 127 13.28 0.51 3.50
CA ILE A 127 13.06 1.86 4.01
C ILE A 127 12.57 2.71 2.86
N ALA A 128 11.32 3.16 2.92
CA ALA A 128 10.71 3.87 1.81
C ALA A 128 9.98 5.14 2.23
N PHE A 129 9.98 6.16 1.38
CA PHE A 129 8.95 7.20 1.46
C PHE A 129 7.59 6.61 1.07
N TYR A 130 6.52 7.06 1.72
CA TYR A 130 5.16 6.56 1.47
C TYR A 130 4.13 7.68 1.30
N THR A 131 4.51 8.94 1.53
CA THR A 131 3.61 10.09 1.52
C THR A 131 4.30 11.34 0.95
N PRO A 132 3.60 12.21 0.19
CA PRO A 132 2.30 11.96 -0.41
C PRO A 132 2.42 10.96 -1.58
N ARG A 133 1.63 9.89 -1.56
CA ARG A 133 1.58 8.91 -2.65
C ARG A 133 1.01 9.47 -3.96
N SER A 134 0.23 10.55 -3.90
CA SER A 134 -0.36 11.17 -5.10
C SER A 134 0.67 11.78 -6.06
N HIS A 135 1.92 11.95 -5.62
CA HIS A 135 3.02 12.47 -6.44
C HIS A 135 3.90 11.35 -7.02
N TYR A 136 3.79 10.13 -6.49
CA TYR A 136 4.50 8.94 -6.94
C TYR A 136 4.21 8.66 -8.42
N HIS A 137 5.27 8.36 -9.20
CA HIS A 137 5.23 8.18 -10.66
C HIS A 137 4.62 9.37 -11.42
N THR A 138 4.71 10.60 -10.90
CA THR A 138 4.23 11.80 -11.60
C THR A 138 5.33 12.85 -11.76
N GLN A 139 5.03 13.90 -12.51
CA GLN A 139 5.93 15.06 -12.63
C GLN A 139 6.22 15.76 -11.30
N ARG A 140 5.37 15.56 -10.28
CA ARG A 140 5.54 16.15 -8.94
C ARG A 140 6.47 15.37 -8.04
N ASP A 141 6.96 14.21 -8.46
CA ASP A 141 8.16 13.66 -7.85
C ASP A 141 9.37 14.45 -8.37
N ASP A 142 9.56 15.62 -7.75
CA ASP A 142 10.52 16.67 -8.08
C ASP A 142 11.13 17.29 -6.80
N LEU A 143 12.06 18.23 -6.96
CA LEU A 143 12.71 18.92 -5.83
C LEU A 143 11.81 19.96 -5.13
N VAL A 144 10.69 20.35 -5.74
CA VAL A 144 9.78 21.36 -5.20
C VAL A 144 8.84 20.76 -4.15
N HIS A 145 8.47 19.48 -4.32
CA HIS A 145 7.49 18.80 -3.46
C HIS A 145 8.12 17.92 -2.38
N THR A 146 9.44 17.97 -2.22
CA THR A 146 10.19 17.24 -1.17
C THR A 146 11.10 18.19 -0.40
N THR A 147 11.77 17.66 0.63
CA THR A 147 12.58 18.48 1.56
C THR A 147 13.93 17.84 1.86
N PRO A 148 14.99 18.62 2.12
CA PRO A 148 16.26 18.09 2.61
C PRO A 148 16.12 17.29 3.91
N GLU A 149 15.13 17.62 4.75
CA GLU A 149 14.81 16.88 5.97
C GLU A 149 14.38 15.44 5.68
N ALA A 150 13.64 15.21 4.60
CA ALA A 150 13.26 13.87 4.16
C ALA A 150 14.48 13.03 3.77
N LEU A 151 15.39 13.61 2.97
CA LEU A 151 16.66 12.99 2.60
C LEU A 151 17.51 12.65 3.85
N GLN A 152 17.64 13.62 4.77
CA GLN A 152 18.36 13.42 6.02
C GLN A 152 17.72 12.35 6.90
N HIS A 153 16.38 12.25 6.89
CA HIS A 153 15.63 11.25 7.64
C HIS A 153 15.87 9.83 7.09
N MET A 154 15.77 9.62 5.78
CA MET A 154 16.14 8.35 5.16
C MET A 154 17.61 8.01 5.45
N GLY A 155 18.51 8.98 5.32
CA GLY A 155 19.95 8.78 5.55
C GLY A 155 20.29 8.32 6.96
N GLN A 156 19.68 8.90 8.00
CA GLN A 156 19.92 8.46 9.38
C GLN A 156 19.32 7.07 9.67
N MET A 157 18.17 6.74 9.07
CA MET A 157 17.55 5.42 9.20
C MET A 157 18.45 4.36 8.54
N ALA A 158 18.92 4.62 7.32
CA ALA A 158 19.86 3.76 6.61
C ALA A 158 21.18 3.59 7.36
N LEU A 159 21.80 4.68 7.81
CA LEU A 159 23.05 4.64 8.56
C LEU A 159 22.90 3.88 9.88
N GLY A 160 21.82 4.13 10.63
CA GLY A 160 21.51 3.42 11.87
C GLY A 160 21.36 1.92 11.66
N SER A 161 20.67 1.51 10.59
CA SER A 161 20.55 0.11 10.17
C SER A 161 21.90 -0.51 9.84
N VAL A 162 22.69 0.13 8.96
CA VAL A 162 24.01 -0.40 8.52
C VAL A 162 25.02 -0.47 9.67
N GLN A 163 25.09 0.55 10.53
CA GLN A 163 25.95 0.52 11.72
C GLN A 163 25.56 -0.57 12.71
N SER A 164 24.26 -0.88 12.82
CA SER A 164 23.79 -1.92 13.74
C SER A 164 24.18 -3.33 13.28
N ILE A 165 24.14 -3.60 11.96
CA ILE A 165 24.57 -4.88 11.39
C ILE A 165 26.08 -5.02 11.32
N ASP A 166 26.82 -3.91 11.28
CA ASP A 166 28.27 -3.91 11.24
C ASP A 166 28.93 -4.27 12.59
N GLN A 167 28.14 -4.40 13.66
CA GLN A 167 28.65 -4.80 14.96
C GLN A 167 29.28 -6.20 14.90
N LYS A 168 30.43 -6.35 15.56
CA LYS A 168 31.22 -7.59 15.54
C LYS A 168 30.38 -8.80 15.99
N GLY A 169 30.31 -9.82 15.13
CA GLY A 169 29.60 -11.07 15.41
C GLY A 169 28.08 -11.01 15.20
N PHE A 170 27.53 -9.88 14.71
CA PHE A 170 26.13 -9.78 14.32
C PHE A 170 25.80 -10.76 13.19
N LEU A 171 26.57 -10.75 12.10
CA LEU A 171 26.31 -11.58 10.91
C LEU A 171 26.39 -13.10 11.18
N ASN A 172 27.10 -13.52 12.23
CA ASN A 172 27.16 -14.92 12.65
C ASN A 172 25.84 -15.43 13.25
N LYS A 173 24.95 -14.51 13.64
CA LYS A 173 23.64 -14.79 14.23
C LYS A 173 22.49 -14.55 13.26
N THR A 174 22.78 -14.12 12.02
CA THR A 174 21.75 -13.85 11.03
C THR A 174 21.02 -15.13 10.69
N LYS A 175 19.69 -15.08 10.83
CA LYS A 175 18.79 -16.17 10.50
C LYS A 175 18.16 -15.95 9.14
N ALA A 176 17.56 -17.00 8.59
CA ALA A 176 16.64 -16.87 7.45
C ALA A 176 15.53 -15.85 7.75
N PRO A 177 14.89 -15.29 6.71
CA PRO A 177 13.71 -14.44 6.84
C PRO A 177 12.72 -14.98 7.87
N GLU A 178 12.30 -14.12 8.80
CA GLU A 178 11.35 -14.45 9.86
C GLU A 178 10.29 -13.36 10.01
N THR A 179 9.07 -13.77 10.39
CA THR A 179 8.00 -12.82 10.73
C THR A 179 8.30 -12.16 12.08
N ILE A 180 8.25 -10.82 12.09
CA ILE A 180 8.54 -10.00 13.28
C ILE A 180 7.47 -8.95 13.47
N ILE A 181 7.33 -8.45 14.70
CA ILE A 181 6.49 -7.29 15.01
C ILE A 181 7.38 -6.11 15.30
N TYR A 182 7.10 -5.00 14.62
CA TYR A 182 7.84 -3.76 14.77
C TYR A 182 6.92 -2.56 14.55
N TYR A 183 7.02 -1.54 15.40
CA TYR A 183 6.34 -0.26 15.22
C TYR A 183 6.95 0.80 16.13
N ASP A 184 6.84 2.07 15.75
CA ASP A 184 7.27 3.18 16.61
C ASP A 184 6.14 3.81 17.40
N ILE A 185 6.51 4.47 18.50
CA ILE A 185 5.65 5.29 19.32
C ILE A 185 6.18 6.73 19.24
N LEU A 186 5.42 7.59 18.56
CA LEU A 186 5.70 9.03 18.37
C LEU A 186 7.09 9.31 17.75
N GLY A 187 7.64 8.35 17.01
CA GLY A 187 9.00 8.36 16.52
C GLY A 187 10.12 8.39 17.56
N ARG A 188 9.80 8.10 18.83
CA ARG A 188 10.78 8.15 19.93
C ARG A 188 11.30 6.78 20.32
N PHE A 189 10.40 5.81 20.38
CA PHE A 189 10.73 4.44 20.79
C PHE A 189 10.19 3.50 19.73
N MET A 190 11.02 2.57 19.28
CA MET A 190 10.59 1.52 18.37
C MET A 190 10.53 0.20 19.14
N LEU A 191 9.35 -0.40 19.19
CA LEU A 191 9.14 -1.71 19.79
C LEU A 191 9.40 -2.77 18.73
N VAL A 192 10.24 -3.75 19.05
CA VAL A 192 10.64 -4.81 18.11
C VAL A 192 10.74 -6.14 18.85
N TYR A 193 9.95 -7.13 18.43
CA TYR A 193 9.92 -8.45 19.04
C TYR A 193 9.50 -9.54 18.06
N SER A 194 9.81 -10.80 18.40
CA SER A 194 9.48 -11.94 17.55
C SER A 194 7.97 -12.17 17.46
N PHE A 195 7.50 -12.74 16.35
CA PHE A 195 6.09 -13.13 16.22
C PHE A 195 5.65 -14.12 17.33
N LYS A 196 6.55 -15.03 17.75
CA LYS A 196 6.31 -15.92 18.89
C LYS A 196 6.06 -15.14 20.19
N THR A 197 6.83 -14.08 20.44
CA THR A 197 6.62 -13.20 21.59
C THR A 197 5.25 -12.52 21.50
N ALA A 198 4.85 -12.06 20.31
CA ALA A 198 3.51 -11.50 20.07
C ALA A 198 2.41 -12.50 20.42
N GLN A 199 2.52 -13.74 19.94
CA GLN A 199 1.59 -14.82 20.25
C GLN A 199 1.52 -15.10 21.76
N ILE A 200 2.68 -15.18 22.44
CA ILE A 200 2.73 -15.38 23.89
C ILE A 200 2.03 -14.22 24.60
N ILE A 201 2.33 -12.96 24.26
CA ILE A 201 1.68 -11.79 24.86
C ILE A 201 0.16 -11.86 24.66
N ASN A 202 -0.31 -12.17 23.46
CA ASN A 202 -1.73 -12.28 23.16
C ASN A 202 -2.41 -13.43 23.91
N ILE A 203 -1.79 -14.62 23.97
CA ILE A 203 -2.31 -15.78 24.72
C ILE A 203 -2.35 -15.48 26.22
N LEU A 204 -1.27 -14.91 26.76
CA LEU A 204 -1.20 -14.50 28.16
C LEU A 204 -2.28 -13.46 28.46
N ALA A 205 -2.48 -12.46 27.59
CA ALA A 205 -3.56 -11.49 27.75
C ALA A 205 -4.94 -12.17 27.73
N LEU A 206 -5.17 -13.11 26.80
CA LEU A 206 -6.42 -13.87 26.66
C LEU A 206 -6.79 -14.70 27.90
N VAL A 207 -5.80 -15.14 28.69
CA VAL A 207 -6.02 -15.96 29.89
C VAL A 207 -5.95 -15.13 31.17
N PHE A 208 -4.87 -14.36 31.35
CA PHE A 208 -4.61 -13.61 32.58
C PHE A 208 -5.56 -12.44 32.77
N VAL A 209 -5.95 -11.72 31.71
CA VAL A 209 -6.89 -10.60 31.87
C VAL A 209 -8.23 -11.10 32.39
N PRO A 210 -8.82 -12.19 31.86
CA PRO A 210 -10.03 -12.76 32.43
C PRO A 210 -9.89 -13.25 33.88
N VAL A 211 -8.83 -14.00 34.17
CA VAL A 211 -8.60 -14.55 35.51
C VAL A 211 -8.38 -13.44 36.54
N PHE A 212 -7.58 -12.43 36.18
CA PHE A 212 -7.36 -11.25 37.00
C PHE A 212 -8.67 -10.49 37.27
N ALA A 213 -9.50 -10.28 36.25
CA ALA A 213 -10.79 -9.62 36.42
C ALA A 213 -11.73 -10.40 37.36
N LEU A 214 -11.81 -11.72 37.21
CA LEU A 214 -12.63 -12.57 38.08
C LEU A 214 -12.11 -12.64 39.52
N THR A 215 -10.80 -12.77 39.70
CA THR A 215 -10.18 -12.79 41.04
C THR A 215 -10.28 -11.43 41.72
N TRP A 216 -10.05 -10.33 41.01
CA TRP A 216 -10.26 -8.98 41.51
C TRP A 216 -11.72 -8.77 41.93
N ALA A 217 -12.67 -9.20 41.10
CA ALA A 217 -14.09 -9.13 41.43
C ALA A 217 -14.44 -9.95 42.69
N TRP A 218 -13.76 -11.08 42.93
CA TRP A 218 -13.94 -11.87 44.15
C TRP A 218 -13.39 -11.17 45.39
N PHE A 219 -12.15 -10.66 45.34
CA PHE A 219 -11.48 -10.05 46.50
C PHE A 219 -11.95 -8.63 46.81
N SER A 220 -12.48 -7.91 45.83
CA SER A 220 -13.08 -6.58 46.05
C SER A 220 -14.45 -6.63 46.74
N THR A 221 -15.04 -7.82 46.93
CA THR A 221 -16.26 -7.97 47.74
C THR A 221 -15.98 -7.77 49.23
N ASN A 222 -16.87 -7.07 49.92
CA ASN A 222 -16.73 -6.72 51.33
C ASN A 222 -16.47 -7.96 52.21
N GLU A 223 -15.50 -7.89 53.14
CA GLU A 223 -15.10 -9.02 53.98
C GLU A 223 -16.24 -9.55 54.85
N SER A 224 -17.25 -8.72 55.13
CA SER A 224 -18.43 -9.05 55.93
C SER A 224 -19.47 -9.93 55.21
N LEU A 225 -19.33 -10.19 53.89
CA LEU A 225 -20.28 -11.00 53.11
C LEU A 225 -20.00 -12.50 53.27
N SER A 226 -21.05 -13.30 53.44
CA SER A 226 -20.93 -14.76 53.49
C SER A 226 -20.49 -15.33 52.13
N ILE A 227 -19.90 -16.55 52.12
CA ILE A 227 -19.45 -17.20 50.87
C ILE A 227 -20.59 -17.35 49.85
N GLU A 228 -21.81 -17.65 50.30
CA GLU A 228 -22.98 -17.76 49.41
C GLU A 228 -23.39 -16.39 48.84
N GLN A 229 -23.30 -15.31 49.62
CA GLN A 229 -23.54 -13.95 49.12
C GLN A 229 -22.45 -13.51 48.11
N LYS A 230 -21.20 -13.93 48.32
CA LYS A 230 -20.11 -13.70 47.35
C LYS A 230 -20.33 -14.45 46.05
N LYS A 231 -20.76 -15.72 46.10
CA LYS A 231 -21.14 -16.51 44.90
C LYS A 231 -22.30 -15.86 44.14
N GLN A 232 -23.35 -15.42 44.83
CA GLN A 232 -24.49 -14.72 44.21
C GLN A 232 -24.05 -13.41 43.55
N THR A 233 -23.17 -12.64 44.21
CA THR A 233 -22.60 -11.41 43.65
C THR A 233 -21.77 -11.69 42.39
N LEU A 234 -20.94 -12.73 42.42
CA LEU A 234 -20.15 -13.16 41.27
C LEU A 234 -21.03 -13.64 40.11
N ALA A 235 -22.05 -14.48 40.37
CA ALA A 235 -22.98 -14.96 39.36
C ALA A 235 -23.75 -13.81 38.71
N ARG A 236 -24.19 -12.82 39.50
CA ARG A 236 -24.78 -11.58 38.99
C ARG A 236 -23.79 -10.83 38.10
N ASN A 237 -22.54 -10.64 38.53
CA ASN A 237 -21.53 -9.94 37.74
C ASN A 237 -21.22 -10.65 36.41
N VAL A 238 -21.15 -11.99 36.40
CA VAL A 238 -20.98 -12.78 35.17
C VAL A 238 -22.18 -12.64 34.24
N TYR A 239 -23.40 -12.67 34.78
CA TYR A 239 -24.61 -12.43 33.98
C TYR A 239 -24.61 -11.04 33.35
N LEU A 240 -24.28 -10.01 34.13
CA LEU A 240 -24.15 -8.64 33.65
C LEU A 240 -23.05 -8.50 32.59
N MET A 241 -21.91 -9.18 32.77
CA MET A 241 -20.85 -9.24 31.77
C MET A 241 -21.33 -9.84 30.44
N GLY A 242 -22.12 -10.92 30.49
CA GLY A 242 -22.76 -11.48 29.29
C GLY A 242 -23.68 -10.50 28.58
N GLN A 243 -24.43 -9.68 29.33
CA GLN A 243 -25.27 -8.62 28.75
C GLN A 243 -24.45 -7.50 28.11
N GLY A 244 -23.37 -7.06 28.75
CA GLY A 244 -22.46 -6.07 28.15
C GLY A 244 -21.76 -6.58 26.89
N PHE A 245 -21.45 -7.88 26.85
CA PHE A 245 -20.96 -8.52 25.63
C PHE A 245 -21.98 -8.48 24.50
N LEU A 246 -23.23 -8.85 24.76
CA LEU A 246 -24.27 -8.78 23.76
C LEU A 246 -24.53 -7.34 23.30
N ALA A 247 -24.50 -6.36 24.22
CA ALA A 247 -24.66 -4.94 23.88
C ALA A 247 -23.50 -4.42 23.01
N THR A 248 -22.27 -4.83 23.31
CA THR A 248 -21.08 -4.46 22.52
C THR A 248 -21.11 -5.11 21.14
N LEU A 249 -21.52 -6.37 21.05
CA LEU A 249 -21.72 -7.06 19.78
C LEU A 249 -22.81 -6.39 18.93
N ALA A 250 -23.95 -6.04 19.55
CA ALA A 250 -25.03 -5.32 18.88
C ALA A 250 -24.57 -3.94 18.39
N ALA A 251 -23.80 -3.20 19.19
CA ALA A 251 -23.18 -1.95 18.80
C ALA A 251 -22.24 -2.15 17.60
N PHE A 252 -21.32 -3.11 17.67
CA PHE A 252 -20.40 -3.43 16.59
C PHE A 252 -21.13 -3.77 15.28
N VAL A 253 -22.16 -4.63 15.34
CA VAL A 253 -22.96 -5.01 14.17
C VAL A 253 -23.69 -3.79 13.58
N CYS A 254 -24.28 -2.93 14.41
CA CYS A 254 -24.96 -1.71 13.94
C CYS A 254 -23.97 -0.69 13.33
N MET A 255 -22.79 -0.53 13.93
CA MET A 255 -21.72 0.30 13.39
C MET A 255 -21.26 -0.20 12.03
N VAL A 256 -20.99 -1.51 11.90
CA VAL A 256 -20.63 -2.14 10.61
C VAL A 256 -21.74 -1.96 9.58
N ALA A 257 -22.99 -2.20 9.95
CA ALA A 257 -24.12 -2.04 9.04
C ALA A 257 -24.27 -0.60 8.52
N THR A 258 -24.18 0.40 9.40
CA THR A 258 -24.26 1.82 9.01
C THR A 258 -23.07 2.25 8.14
N LEU A 259 -21.86 1.74 8.41
CA LEU A 259 -20.68 1.98 7.57
C LEU A 259 -20.83 1.36 6.18
N ILE A 260 -21.32 0.11 6.08
CA ILE A 260 -21.57 -0.55 4.79
C ILE A 260 -22.61 0.22 3.99
N ILE A 261 -23.73 0.60 4.62
CA ILE A 261 -24.81 1.35 3.96
C ILE A 261 -24.31 2.71 3.48
N SER A 262 -23.68 3.51 4.36
CA SER A 262 -23.21 4.85 3.99
C SER A 262 -22.10 4.81 2.95
N SER A 263 -21.15 3.87 3.04
CA SER A 263 -20.10 3.67 2.02
C SER A 263 -20.69 3.22 0.69
N GLY A 264 -21.66 2.29 0.70
CA GLY A 264 -22.34 1.82 -0.51
C GLY A 264 -23.10 2.93 -1.23
N ILE A 265 -23.81 3.79 -0.49
CA ILE A 265 -24.50 4.96 -1.06
C ILE A 265 -23.46 5.96 -1.60
N MET A 266 -22.37 6.23 -0.89
CA MET A 266 -21.34 7.15 -1.36
C MET A 266 -20.65 6.63 -2.63
N LEU A 267 -20.31 5.35 -2.68
CA LEU A 267 -19.74 4.72 -3.88
C LEU A 267 -20.68 4.78 -5.08
N PHE A 268 -22.00 4.79 -4.85
CA PHE A 268 -22.99 4.96 -5.91
C PHE A 268 -23.11 6.42 -6.39
N ILE A 269 -23.10 7.39 -5.45
CA ILE A 269 -23.30 8.82 -5.77
C ILE A 269 -22.01 9.49 -6.27
N ASN A 270 -20.91 9.31 -5.52
CA ASN A 270 -19.60 9.90 -5.79
C ASN A 270 -18.49 8.85 -5.55
N PRO A 271 -18.27 7.91 -6.49
CA PRO A 271 -17.25 6.87 -6.35
C PRO A 271 -15.84 7.41 -6.16
N SER A 272 -15.55 8.65 -6.60
CA SER A 272 -14.24 9.30 -6.42
C SER A 272 -14.10 10.09 -5.11
N ALA A 273 -15.05 10.03 -4.16
CA ALA A 273 -15.01 10.91 -2.98
C ALA A 273 -13.70 10.82 -2.17
N THR A 274 -13.06 9.65 -2.15
CA THR A 274 -11.75 9.42 -1.50
C THR A 274 -10.60 10.17 -2.15
N TYR A 275 -10.72 10.48 -3.45
CA TYR A 275 -9.75 11.34 -4.13
C TYR A 275 -9.88 12.78 -3.65
N GLY A 276 -11.08 13.34 -3.50
CA GLY A 276 -11.25 14.77 -3.25
C GLY A 276 -10.63 15.21 -1.93
N ASN A 277 -11.19 14.69 -0.85
CA ASN A 277 -10.66 14.91 0.49
C ASN A 277 -10.97 13.70 1.36
N MET A 278 -9.98 12.84 1.47
CA MET A 278 -10.12 11.61 2.23
C MET A 278 -10.33 11.84 3.74
N TYR A 279 -9.98 13.01 4.26
CA TYR A 279 -10.26 13.38 5.64
C TYR A 279 -11.75 13.64 5.86
N TRP A 280 -12.44 14.31 4.94
CA TRP A 280 -13.90 14.46 4.99
C TRP A 280 -14.61 13.12 4.88
N VAL A 281 -14.07 12.20 4.06
CA VAL A 281 -14.52 10.80 4.02
C VAL A 281 -14.38 10.14 5.39
N GLY A 282 -13.21 10.24 6.02
CA GLY A 282 -12.98 9.74 7.38
C GLY A 282 -13.94 10.34 8.42
N ILE A 283 -14.22 11.64 8.34
CA ILE A 283 -15.15 12.34 9.25
C ILE A 283 -16.57 11.80 9.11
N TYR A 284 -17.12 11.71 7.88
CA TYR A 284 -18.50 11.22 7.73
C TYR A 284 -18.59 9.74 8.13
N LEU A 285 -17.56 8.92 7.85
CA LEU A 285 -17.53 7.52 8.26
C LEU A 285 -17.50 7.40 9.79
N ALA A 286 -16.71 8.22 10.49
CA ALA A 286 -16.71 8.27 11.95
C ALA A 286 -18.08 8.68 12.51
N LEU A 287 -18.74 9.67 11.90
CA LEU A 287 -20.12 10.07 12.25
C LEU A 287 -21.14 8.96 11.96
N SER A 288 -20.98 8.23 10.85
CA SER A 288 -21.83 7.07 10.51
C SER A 288 -21.69 5.96 11.55
N ALA A 289 -20.46 5.60 11.91
CA ALA A 289 -20.19 4.61 12.95
C ALA A 289 -20.76 5.09 14.30
N PHE A 290 -20.58 6.37 14.65
CA PHE A 290 -21.13 6.92 15.88
C PHE A 290 -22.67 6.90 15.89
N LEU A 291 -23.31 7.17 14.76
CA LEU A 291 -24.75 7.03 14.61
C LEU A 291 -25.19 5.56 14.77
N GLY A 292 -24.47 4.60 14.18
CA GLY A 292 -24.73 3.16 14.37
C GLY A 292 -24.60 2.73 15.84
N LEU A 293 -23.60 3.25 16.55
CA LEU A 293 -23.43 3.06 17.99
C LEU A 293 -24.66 3.60 18.76
N LEU A 294 -25.09 4.84 18.49
CA LEU A 294 -26.25 5.45 19.15
C LEU A 294 -27.55 4.71 18.86
N LEU A 295 -27.78 4.29 17.61
CA LEU A 295 -28.96 3.53 17.20
C LEU A 295 -29.03 2.17 17.90
N SER A 296 -27.89 1.51 18.08
CA SER A 296 -27.82 0.25 18.83
C SER A 296 -28.30 0.44 20.27
N GLN A 297 -27.90 1.53 20.92
CA GLN A 297 -28.28 1.80 22.30
C GLN A 297 -29.76 2.17 22.41
N LEU A 298 -30.30 2.94 21.47
CA LEU A 298 -31.73 3.25 21.42
C LEU A 298 -32.58 1.98 21.22
N ALA A 299 -32.14 1.07 20.35
CA ALA A 299 -32.81 -0.21 20.10
C ALA A 299 -32.75 -1.12 21.34
N LEU A 300 -31.58 -1.23 21.97
CA LEU A 300 -31.40 -1.98 23.21
C LEU A 300 -32.22 -1.39 24.36
N ALA A 301 -32.30 -0.07 24.51
CA ALA A 301 -33.10 0.57 25.56
C ALA A 301 -34.60 0.24 25.42
N LYS A 302 -35.12 0.17 24.19
CA LYS A 302 -36.50 -0.27 23.92
C LYS A 302 -36.74 -1.75 24.19
N TRP A 303 -35.72 -2.58 24.00
CA TRP A 303 -35.77 -4.02 24.27
C TRP A 303 -35.58 -4.33 25.77
N ALA A 304 -34.80 -3.49 26.46
CA ALA A 304 -34.40 -3.59 27.86
C ALA A 304 -35.42 -3.05 28.87
N THR A 305 -36.60 -2.56 28.46
CA THR A 305 -37.72 -2.36 29.41
C THR A 305 -38.16 -3.67 30.08
N SER A 306 -37.69 -4.83 29.59
CA SER A 306 -37.81 -6.14 30.26
C SER A 306 -36.53 -6.64 30.94
N VAL A 307 -35.39 -5.92 30.81
CA VAL A 307 -34.06 -6.31 31.30
C VAL A 307 -33.34 -5.07 31.85
N THR A 308 -33.48 -4.80 33.14
CA THR A 308 -32.90 -3.64 33.83
C THR A 308 -31.37 -3.70 33.89
N VAL A 309 -30.69 -3.17 32.87
CA VAL A 309 -29.24 -2.93 32.91
C VAL A 309 -29.00 -1.56 33.56
N SER A 310 -28.75 -1.55 34.88
CA SER A 310 -28.34 -0.34 35.62
C SER A 310 -26.99 0.20 35.11
N LEU A 311 -26.82 1.52 35.14
CA LEU A 311 -25.57 2.25 34.84
C LEU A 311 -24.35 1.75 35.67
N ASP A 312 -24.58 1.20 36.86
CA ASP A 312 -23.53 0.58 37.67
C ASP A 312 -23.00 -0.73 37.04
N ASN A 313 -23.80 -1.38 36.18
CA ASN A 313 -23.52 -2.69 35.61
C ASN A 313 -22.63 -2.65 34.34
N ILE A 314 -22.51 -1.49 33.70
CA ILE A 314 -21.68 -1.31 32.49
C ILE A 314 -20.19 -1.11 32.81
N ARG A 315 -19.90 -0.66 34.03
CA ARG A 315 -18.52 -0.55 34.54
C ARG A 315 -17.78 -1.89 34.51
N VAL A 316 -18.50 -3.00 34.71
CA VAL A 316 -17.97 -4.37 34.71
C VAL A 316 -18.18 -5.08 33.36
N SER A 317 -19.27 -4.76 32.65
CA SER A 317 -19.70 -5.52 31.48
C SER A 317 -19.11 -5.07 30.13
N GLY A 318 -18.65 -3.82 30.02
CA GLY A 318 -17.93 -3.32 28.84
C GLY A 318 -16.46 -3.75 28.77
N ILE A 319 -15.92 -4.36 29.83
CA ILE A 319 -14.50 -4.70 29.93
C ILE A 319 -14.13 -5.78 28.90
N TYR A 320 -14.92 -6.84 28.79
CA TYR A 320 -14.48 -8.08 28.13
C TYR A 320 -14.60 -8.19 26.60
N PRO A 321 -15.60 -7.63 25.92
CA PRO A 321 -15.66 -7.72 24.46
C PRO A 321 -14.62 -6.78 23.83
N VAL A 322 -14.28 -5.71 24.54
CA VAL A 322 -13.24 -4.76 24.14
C VAL A 322 -11.83 -5.32 24.45
N VAL A 323 -11.67 -6.24 25.42
CA VAL A 323 -10.45 -7.10 25.55
C VAL A 323 -10.17 -7.87 24.26
N PHE A 324 -11.21 -8.35 23.57
CA PHE A 324 -11.06 -9.18 22.39
C PHE A 324 -10.67 -8.39 21.13
N LEU A 325 -10.88 -7.08 21.11
CA LEU A 325 -10.60 -6.21 19.96
C LEU A 325 -9.46 -5.21 20.21
N LEU A 326 -9.25 -4.75 21.45
CA LEU A 326 -8.42 -3.57 21.77
C LEU A 326 -7.80 -3.67 23.17
N LEU A 327 -6.55 -4.12 23.23
CA LEU A 327 -5.70 -4.15 24.43
C LEU A 327 -5.67 -2.81 25.20
N SER A 328 -5.93 -1.66 24.57
CA SER A 328 -5.88 -0.32 25.18
C SER A 328 -7.01 0.00 26.16
N SER A 329 -8.23 -0.48 25.90
CA SER A 329 -9.41 -0.14 26.74
C SER A 329 -9.41 -0.87 28.10
N THR A 330 -8.72 -1.99 28.18
CA THR A 330 -8.79 -2.96 29.27
C THR A 330 -7.98 -2.52 30.47
N VAL A 331 -6.76 -2.02 30.25
CA VAL A 331 -5.87 -1.51 31.29
C VAL A 331 -6.47 -0.26 31.93
N ALA A 332 -6.97 0.68 31.12
CA ALA A 332 -7.64 1.87 31.61
C ALA A 332 -8.87 1.50 32.46
N THR A 333 -9.76 0.63 31.94
CA THR A 333 -10.98 0.25 32.67
C THR A 333 -10.66 -0.57 33.92
N ALA A 334 -9.69 -1.49 33.90
CA ALA A 334 -9.24 -2.24 35.07
C ALA A 334 -8.61 -1.35 36.16
N ILE A 335 -7.92 -0.27 35.77
CA ILE A 335 -7.37 0.74 36.70
C ILE A 335 -8.49 1.61 37.31
N LEU A 336 -9.57 1.88 36.56
CA LEU A 336 -10.60 2.84 36.94
C LEU A 336 -11.83 2.23 37.64
N VAL A 337 -12.13 0.95 37.39
CA VAL A 337 -13.15 0.18 38.10
C VAL A 337 -13.01 0.27 39.62
N PRO A 338 -11.80 0.15 40.22
CA PRO A 338 -11.65 0.32 41.67
C PRO A 338 -11.71 1.77 42.17
N LEU A 339 -11.70 2.77 41.29
CA LEU A 339 -11.75 4.20 41.64
C LEU A 339 -13.16 4.79 41.56
N ALA A 340 -14.15 4.03 41.07
CA ALA A 340 -15.54 4.45 40.98
C ALA A 340 -16.35 3.86 42.15
N PRO A 341 -17.07 4.69 42.94
CA PRO A 341 -17.80 4.21 44.12
C PRO A 341 -18.88 3.18 43.75
N LEU A 342 -19.07 2.18 44.62
CA LEU A 342 -19.87 0.98 44.37
C LEU A 342 -21.38 1.19 44.58
N THR A 343 -21.80 2.38 45.05
CA THR A 343 -23.21 2.70 45.32
C THR A 343 -23.52 4.20 45.12
N GLU A 344 -24.78 4.53 44.79
CA GLU A 344 -25.32 5.91 44.77
C GLU A 344 -25.07 6.66 46.10
N GLY A 345 -25.02 5.95 47.23
CA GLY A 345 -24.74 6.52 48.54
C GLY A 345 -23.29 7.02 48.72
N GLU A 346 -22.32 6.45 47.99
CA GLU A 346 -20.92 6.89 48.03
C GLU A 346 -20.63 8.03 47.03
N GLN A 347 -21.45 8.19 45.98
CA GLN A 347 -21.35 9.31 45.04
C GLN A 347 -21.64 10.66 45.71
N GLN A 348 -22.49 10.69 46.74
CA GLN A 348 -22.77 11.91 47.51
C GLN A 348 -21.62 12.32 48.46
N ILE A 349 -20.73 11.38 48.83
CA ILE A 349 -19.77 11.59 49.93
C ILE A 349 -18.38 11.99 49.45
N LYS A 350 -17.97 11.61 48.23
CA LYS A 350 -16.62 11.92 47.74
C LYS A 350 -16.66 12.78 46.47
N GLY A 351 -16.30 14.06 46.63
CA GLY A 351 -16.02 14.97 45.52
C GLY A 351 -14.91 14.41 44.62
N HIS A 352 -15.30 13.79 43.51
CA HIS A 352 -14.42 12.99 42.65
C HIS A 352 -14.43 13.47 41.18
N THR A 353 -14.23 14.77 40.95
CA THR A 353 -14.01 15.32 39.59
C THR A 353 -12.68 14.87 38.97
N LYS A 354 -11.65 14.56 39.77
CA LYS A 354 -10.32 14.16 39.28
C LYS A 354 -10.25 12.72 38.72
N SER A 355 -11.03 11.77 39.25
CA SER A 355 -11.02 10.38 38.77
C SER A 355 -11.75 10.22 37.44
N TRP A 356 -12.79 11.01 37.20
CA TRP A 356 -13.52 11.03 35.93
C TRP A 356 -12.69 11.62 34.77
N LEU A 357 -11.92 12.68 35.03
CA LEU A 357 -10.98 13.23 34.04
C LEU A 357 -9.88 12.22 33.69
N ALA A 358 -9.29 11.56 34.69
CA ALA A 358 -8.31 10.50 34.45
C ALA A 358 -8.91 9.35 33.63
N ALA A 359 -10.18 9.02 33.87
CA ALA A 359 -10.90 8.01 33.10
C ALA A 359 -11.08 8.40 31.63
N LEU A 360 -11.51 9.63 31.38
CA LEU A 360 -11.66 10.17 30.04
C LEU A 360 -10.33 10.20 29.28
N VAL A 361 -9.25 10.64 29.94
CA VAL A 361 -7.91 10.68 29.34
C VAL A 361 -7.45 9.27 28.94
N ALA A 362 -7.56 8.31 29.86
CA ALA A 362 -7.05 6.96 29.65
C ALA A 362 -7.90 6.12 28.67
N GLN A 363 -9.22 6.28 28.69
CA GLN A 363 -10.13 5.47 27.86
C GLN A 363 -10.45 6.09 26.50
N VAL A 364 -10.41 7.42 26.40
CA VAL A 364 -10.80 8.13 25.17
C VAL A 364 -9.60 8.82 24.54
N LEU A 365 -8.96 9.76 25.23
CA LEU A 365 -7.95 10.61 24.59
C LEU A 365 -6.72 9.84 24.11
N ILE A 366 -6.15 8.96 24.94
CA ILE A 366 -4.95 8.18 24.55
C ILE A 366 -5.27 7.22 23.39
N PRO A 367 -6.28 6.32 23.47
CA PRO A 367 -6.60 5.43 22.35
C PRO A 367 -7.04 6.20 21.10
N ALA A 368 -7.81 7.28 21.25
CA ALA A 368 -8.23 8.08 20.10
C ALA A 368 -7.04 8.69 19.38
N THR A 369 -6.07 9.23 20.11
CA THR A 369 -4.86 9.81 19.50
C THR A 369 -4.12 8.74 18.69
N LEU A 370 -3.88 7.56 19.27
CA LEU A 370 -3.17 6.47 18.57
C LEU A 370 -3.92 5.95 17.35
N ILE A 371 -5.25 5.80 17.44
CA ILE A 371 -6.07 5.30 16.33
C ILE A 371 -6.24 6.36 15.24
N ILE A 372 -6.29 7.65 15.59
CA ILE A 372 -6.32 8.75 14.61
C ILE A 372 -5.02 8.77 13.79
N GLU A 373 -3.86 8.59 14.42
CA GLU A 373 -2.59 8.46 13.70
C GLU A 373 -2.62 7.25 12.74
N LEU A 374 -3.21 6.13 13.16
CA LEU A 374 -3.40 4.96 12.30
C LEU A 374 -4.36 5.27 11.12
N ILE A 375 -5.43 6.03 11.33
CA ILE A 375 -6.33 6.48 10.26
C ILE A 375 -5.55 7.32 9.25
N PHE A 376 -4.78 8.32 9.71
CA PHE A 376 -3.98 9.15 8.83
C PHE A 376 -2.93 8.33 8.06
N PHE A 377 -2.30 7.37 8.73
CA PHE A 377 -1.34 6.47 8.09
C PHE A 377 -1.99 5.63 6.98
N VAL A 378 -3.13 4.98 7.24
CA VAL A 378 -3.90 4.24 6.22
C VAL A 378 -4.27 5.16 5.08
N VAL A 379 -4.67 6.40 5.41
CA VAL A 379 -5.09 7.39 4.43
C VAL A 379 -3.95 7.74 3.47
N ASP A 380 -2.78 8.06 4.02
CA ASP A 380 -1.61 8.45 3.23
C ASP A 380 -1.08 7.30 2.37
N CYS A 381 -1.05 6.07 2.90
CA CYS A 381 -0.59 4.89 2.16
C CYS A 381 -1.51 4.50 1.00
N MET A 382 -2.82 4.62 1.18
CA MET A 382 -3.79 4.09 0.21
C MET A 382 -4.23 5.11 -0.84
N ARG A 383 -3.98 6.41 -0.62
CA ARG A 383 -4.45 7.49 -1.51
C ARG A 383 -4.05 7.23 -2.97
N HIS A 384 -4.99 7.40 -3.91
CA HIS A 384 -4.81 7.23 -5.37
C HIS A 384 -4.39 5.84 -5.87
N THR A 385 -4.48 4.80 -5.03
CA THR A 385 -4.16 3.42 -5.44
C THR A 385 -5.13 2.82 -6.46
N SER A 386 -6.30 3.43 -6.70
CA SER A 386 -7.22 2.91 -7.73
C SER A 386 -6.78 3.21 -9.16
N ALA A 387 -5.97 4.25 -9.37
CA ALA A 387 -5.24 4.42 -10.63
C ALA A 387 -4.27 3.26 -10.88
N ASP A 388 -3.68 2.71 -9.81
CA ASP A 388 -2.80 1.53 -9.87
C ASP A 388 -3.59 0.20 -9.95
N GLY A 389 -4.93 0.27 -9.81
CA GLY A 389 -5.86 -0.84 -9.98
C GLY A 389 -6.43 -1.45 -8.69
N THR A 390 -6.31 -0.77 -7.55
CA THR A 390 -6.98 -1.16 -6.29
C THR A 390 -8.44 -0.67 -6.29
N PRO A 391 -9.44 -1.50 -5.93
CA PRO A 391 -10.83 -1.05 -5.93
C PRO A 391 -11.11 0.02 -4.87
N GLU A 392 -11.96 0.99 -5.19
CA GLU A 392 -12.38 2.06 -4.28
C GLU A 392 -13.06 1.51 -3.01
N SER A 393 -13.78 0.39 -3.12
CA SER A 393 -14.39 -0.26 -1.96
C SER A 393 -13.35 -0.74 -0.93
N ALA A 394 -12.17 -1.20 -1.38
CA ALA A 394 -11.10 -1.59 -0.47
C ALA A 394 -10.60 -0.39 0.36
N LEU A 395 -10.48 0.79 -0.26
CA LEU A 395 -10.13 2.03 0.45
C LEU A 395 -11.10 2.33 1.60
N TYR A 396 -12.41 2.23 1.34
CA TYR A 396 -13.43 2.42 2.38
C TYR A 396 -13.30 1.41 3.50
N VAL A 397 -13.11 0.13 3.19
CA VAL A 397 -12.93 -0.93 4.20
C VAL A 397 -11.74 -0.61 5.09
N MET A 398 -10.60 -0.22 4.51
CA MET A 398 -9.38 0.06 5.26
C MET A 398 -9.50 1.27 6.18
N ILE A 399 -10.23 2.32 5.77
CA ILE A 399 -10.52 3.49 6.62
C ILE A 399 -11.54 3.14 7.71
N CYS A 400 -12.54 2.30 7.40
CA CYS A 400 -13.57 1.89 8.35
C CYS A 400 -13.03 1.08 9.52
N LEU A 401 -12.04 0.21 9.30
CA LEU A 401 -11.47 -0.66 10.34
C LEU A 401 -10.97 0.11 11.59
N PRO A 402 -10.04 1.07 11.47
CA PRO A 402 -9.61 1.87 12.62
C PRO A 402 -10.72 2.79 13.14
N ILE A 403 -11.66 3.26 12.31
CA ILE A 403 -12.82 4.04 12.78
C ILE A 403 -13.74 3.22 13.67
N LEU A 404 -14.02 1.96 13.31
CA LEU A 404 -14.80 1.05 14.15
C LEU A 404 -14.17 0.93 15.53
N LEU A 405 -12.85 0.72 15.56
CA LEU A 405 -12.09 0.66 16.80
C LEU A 405 -12.21 1.97 17.58
N LEU A 406 -11.99 3.13 16.95
CA LEU A 406 -12.09 4.44 17.57
C LEU A 406 -13.45 4.68 18.24
N VAL A 407 -14.53 4.48 17.48
CA VAL A 407 -15.90 4.79 17.93
C VAL A 407 -16.38 3.81 18.98
N LEU A 408 -15.97 2.54 18.93
CA LEU A 408 -16.38 1.53 19.90
C LEU A 408 -15.95 1.90 21.34
N HIS A 409 -14.83 2.60 21.50
CA HIS A 409 -14.38 3.11 22.82
C HIS A 409 -15.35 4.13 23.44
N LEU A 410 -16.23 4.75 22.65
CA LEU A 410 -17.21 5.72 23.14
C LEU A 410 -18.45 5.05 23.74
N LEU A 411 -18.62 3.73 23.59
CA LEU A 411 -19.80 2.98 24.05
C LEU A 411 -20.15 3.23 25.54
N PRO A 412 -19.21 3.17 26.50
CA PRO A 412 -19.53 3.41 27.91
C PRO A 412 -20.01 4.85 28.17
N TRP A 413 -19.48 5.82 27.41
CA TRP A 413 -19.77 7.24 27.55
C TRP A 413 -21.12 7.62 26.95
N VAL A 414 -21.46 7.04 25.80
CA VAL A 414 -22.78 7.17 25.17
C VAL A 414 -23.87 6.64 26.10
N HIS A 415 -23.60 5.55 26.81
CA HIS A 415 -24.55 5.01 27.77
C HIS A 415 -24.70 5.92 29.00
N ALA A 416 -23.60 6.45 29.53
CA ALA A 416 -23.60 7.34 30.70
C ALA A 416 -24.36 8.66 30.47
N ALA A 417 -24.44 9.16 29.23
CA ALA A 417 -25.02 10.47 28.93
C ALA A 417 -26.57 10.53 29.02
N GLY A 418 -27.29 9.41 28.98
CA GLY A 418 -28.74 9.32 29.26
C GLY A 418 -29.72 9.95 28.26
N GLU A 419 -29.36 10.98 27.48
CA GLU A 419 -30.25 11.65 26.49
C GLU A 419 -30.06 11.14 25.04
N GLN A 420 -30.23 9.84 24.83
CA GLN A 420 -29.89 9.19 23.55
C GLN A 420 -30.77 9.66 22.38
N GLN A 421 -32.05 9.98 22.58
CA GLN A 421 -32.94 10.40 21.49
C GLN A 421 -32.52 11.73 20.86
N LYS A 422 -32.27 12.78 21.67
CA LYS A 422 -31.80 14.07 21.14
C LYS A 422 -30.42 13.94 20.51
N THR A 423 -29.54 13.17 21.13
CA THR A 423 -28.19 12.91 20.62
C THR A 423 -28.22 12.21 19.26
N VAL A 424 -29.10 11.21 19.05
CA VAL A 424 -29.31 10.56 17.75
C VAL A 424 -29.76 11.56 16.68
N VAL A 425 -30.70 12.45 17.02
CA VAL A 425 -31.21 13.45 16.06
C VAL A 425 -30.10 14.42 15.65
N VAL A 426 -29.33 14.95 16.61
CA VAL A 426 -28.22 15.87 16.34
C VAL A 426 -27.10 15.18 15.58
N ALA A 427 -26.66 13.99 16.02
CA ALA A 427 -25.62 13.22 15.34
C ALA A 427 -26.05 12.84 13.92
N GLY A 428 -27.33 12.49 13.72
CA GLY A 428 -27.91 12.23 12.41
C GLY A 428 -27.87 13.46 11.50
N ALA A 429 -28.24 14.65 12.01
CA ALA A 429 -28.18 15.89 11.23
C ALA A 429 -26.74 16.25 10.82
N VAL A 430 -25.79 16.12 11.75
CA VAL A 430 -24.35 16.37 11.48
C VAL A 430 -23.80 15.34 10.48
N PHE A 431 -24.16 14.07 10.63
CA PHE A 431 -23.82 13.02 9.67
C PHE A 431 -24.35 13.34 8.28
N VAL A 432 -25.63 13.70 8.14
CA VAL A 432 -26.21 14.05 6.83
C VAL A 432 -25.49 15.26 6.21
N LEU A 433 -25.15 16.28 7.00
CA LEU A 433 -24.40 17.44 6.50
C LEU A 433 -23.01 17.04 5.98
N ALA A 434 -22.25 16.26 6.76
CA ALA A 434 -20.93 15.78 6.36
C ALA A 434 -20.99 14.86 5.12
N PHE A 435 -21.99 13.96 5.09
CA PHE A 435 -22.25 13.06 3.97
C PHE A 435 -22.58 13.84 2.69
N LEU A 436 -23.50 14.79 2.75
CA LEU A 436 -23.86 15.64 1.61
C LEU A 436 -22.67 16.48 1.13
N THR A 437 -21.83 16.96 2.05
CA THR A 437 -20.60 17.66 1.70
C THR A 437 -19.69 16.75 0.87
N CYS A 438 -19.44 15.52 1.30
CA CYS A 438 -18.63 14.55 0.54
C CYS A 438 -19.27 14.17 -0.81
N ALA A 439 -20.59 14.12 -0.87
CA ALA A 439 -21.32 13.82 -2.10
C ALA A 439 -21.19 14.93 -3.17
N ILE A 440 -21.00 16.19 -2.75
CA ILE A 440 -20.98 17.36 -3.64
C ILE A 440 -19.55 17.85 -3.92
N VAL A 441 -18.61 17.68 -2.98
CA VAL A 441 -17.23 18.15 -3.15
C VAL A 441 -16.56 17.42 -4.32
N GLY A 442 -15.96 18.22 -5.20
CA GLY A 442 -15.23 17.73 -6.36
C GLY A 442 -14.08 16.80 -5.97
N PRO A 443 -13.87 15.70 -6.72
CA PRO A 443 -12.93 14.67 -6.32
C PRO A 443 -11.46 14.97 -6.57
N PHE A 444 -11.10 16.08 -7.23
CA PHE A 444 -9.70 16.39 -7.52
C PHE A 444 -9.37 17.83 -7.21
N ASN A 445 -8.12 18.08 -6.84
CA ASN A 445 -7.60 19.42 -6.58
C ASN A 445 -6.14 19.53 -7.04
N ASP A 446 -5.69 20.76 -7.24
CA ASP A 446 -4.36 21.05 -7.77
C ASP A 446 -3.24 20.81 -6.74
N SER A 447 -3.54 20.64 -5.45
CA SER A 447 -2.51 20.54 -4.41
C SER A 447 -2.22 19.09 -4.03
N VAL A 448 -3.14 18.43 -3.34
CA VAL A 448 -2.86 17.14 -2.66
C VAL A 448 -3.47 15.95 -3.41
N SER A 449 -4.51 16.17 -4.23
CA SER A 449 -5.21 15.10 -4.96
C SER A 449 -5.46 15.41 -6.43
N PRO A 450 -4.41 15.45 -7.26
CA PRO A 450 -4.62 15.42 -8.70
C PRO A 450 -5.21 14.08 -9.13
N ASN A 451 -6.01 14.07 -10.20
CA ASN A 451 -6.36 12.83 -10.88
C ASN A 451 -5.09 12.28 -11.56
N ARG A 452 -4.74 11.02 -11.26
CA ARG A 452 -3.62 10.34 -11.93
C ARG A 452 -4.14 9.68 -13.20
N VAL A 453 -3.48 9.97 -14.31
CA VAL A 453 -3.82 9.45 -15.64
C VAL A 453 -2.61 8.71 -16.18
N VAL A 454 -2.67 7.39 -16.26
CA VAL A 454 -1.56 6.59 -16.78
C VAL A 454 -1.47 6.83 -18.28
N PHE A 455 -0.30 7.24 -18.77
CA PHE A 455 -0.03 7.44 -20.19
C PHE A 455 0.77 6.29 -20.77
N ASN A 456 0.31 5.75 -21.89
CA ASN A 456 1.10 4.90 -22.79
C ASN A 456 0.88 5.35 -24.24
N GLN A 457 1.90 5.24 -25.07
CA GLN A 457 1.81 5.43 -26.52
C GLN A 457 2.27 4.18 -27.24
N GLU A 458 1.54 3.75 -28.27
CA GLU A 458 1.90 2.64 -29.15
C GLU A 458 2.01 3.18 -30.58
N TYR A 459 3.10 2.87 -31.26
CA TYR A 459 3.37 3.35 -32.61
C TYR A 459 3.94 2.25 -33.49
N ASN A 460 3.30 2.01 -34.63
CA ASN A 460 3.85 1.19 -35.69
C ASN A 460 4.68 2.10 -36.62
N ALA A 461 5.97 1.83 -36.76
CA ALA A 461 6.89 2.66 -37.53
C ALA A 461 6.55 2.75 -39.03
N THR A 462 5.67 1.87 -39.52
CA THR A 462 5.16 1.92 -40.91
C THR A 462 3.90 2.78 -41.07
N GLU A 463 3.27 3.18 -39.97
CA GLU A 463 2.02 3.92 -39.96
C GLU A 463 2.25 5.44 -39.83
N ALA A 464 1.29 6.22 -40.31
CA ALA A 464 1.35 7.67 -40.23
C ALA A 464 0.99 8.21 -38.83
N LEU A 465 0.18 7.47 -38.07
CA LEU A 465 -0.37 7.88 -36.79
C LEU A 465 0.08 6.92 -35.68
N SER A 466 0.13 7.43 -34.45
CA SER A 466 0.34 6.67 -33.24
C SER A 466 -0.93 6.64 -32.39
N THR A 467 -1.07 5.57 -31.62
CA THR A 467 -2.18 5.36 -30.71
C THR A 467 -1.76 5.76 -29.30
N VAL A 468 -2.46 6.69 -28.67
CA VAL A 468 -2.25 7.03 -27.26
C VAL A 468 -3.33 6.38 -26.41
N LEU A 469 -2.91 5.67 -25.37
CA LEU A 469 -3.76 5.01 -24.39
C LEU A 469 -3.62 5.72 -23.04
N LEU A 470 -4.75 6.16 -22.50
CA LEU A 470 -4.86 6.81 -21.20
C LEU A 470 -5.71 5.96 -20.26
N TYR A 471 -5.24 5.71 -19.04
CA TYR A 471 -5.99 4.98 -18.03
C TYR A 471 -6.27 5.85 -16.81
N THR A 472 -7.50 5.84 -16.33
CA THR A 472 -7.90 6.54 -15.11
C THR A 472 -8.99 5.74 -14.39
N GLY A 473 -9.32 6.10 -13.15
CA GLY A 473 -10.44 5.47 -12.44
C GLY A 473 -11.76 5.69 -13.19
N VAL A 474 -12.66 4.70 -13.17
CA VAL A 474 -13.97 4.78 -13.88
C VAL A 474 -14.74 6.06 -13.52
N SER A 475 -14.62 6.45 -12.27
CA SER A 475 -15.25 7.61 -11.66
C SER A 475 -14.71 8.95 -12.20
N SER A 476 -13.48 8.98 -12.71
CA SER A 476 -12.82 10.16 -13.31
C SER A 476 -13.09 10.32 -14.82
N SER A 477 -13.67 9.32 -15.48
CA SER A 477 -13.75 9.22 -16.95
C SER A 477 -14.38 10.45 -17.64
N LYS A 478 -15.53 10.92 -17.15
CA LYS A 478 -16.23 12.09 -17.71
C LYS A 478 -15.40 13.37 -17.55
N LEU A 479 -14.75 13.53 -16.40
CA LEU A 479 -13.88 14.68 -16.16
C LEU A 479 -12.66 14.65 -17.08
N LEU A 480 -12.05 13.47 -17.25
CA LEU A 480 -10.94 13.29 -18.17
C LEU A 480 -11.37 13.64 -19.60
N GLN A 481 -12.50 13.14 -20.10
CA GLN A 481 -13.00 13.49 -21.44
C GLN A 481 -13.20 15.00 -21.62
N SER A 482 -13.76 15.68 -20.61
CA SER A 482 -13.94 17.14 -20.65
C SER A 482 -12.60 17.90 -20.67
N THR A 483 -11.59 17.37 -19.98
CA THR A 483 -10.23 17.91 -19.98
C THR A 483 -9.56 17.68 -21.33
N LEU A 484 -9.66 16.47 -21.88
CA LEU A 484 -9.09 16.09 -23.17
C LEU A 484 -9.70 16.91 -24.32
N LYS A 485 -10.98 17.30 -24.23
CA LYS A 485 -11.59 18.20 -25.21
C LYS A 485 -10.88 19.56 -25.31
N GLN A 486 -10.25 20.01 -24.22
CA GLN A 486 -9.48 21.26 -24.20
C GLN A 486 -8.00 21.02 -24.49
N ALA A 487 -7.47 19.87 -24.08
CA ALA A 487 -6.05 19.56 -24.17
C ALA A 487 -5.63 19.01 -25.55
N LEU A 488 -6.54 18.36 -26.28
CA LEU A 488 -6.31 17.76 -27.59
C LEU A 488 -6.72 18.70 -28.72
N THR A 489 -6.14 18.49 -29.91
CA THR A 489 -6.62 19.11 -31.15
C THR A 489 -7.99 18.56 -31.55
N ALA A 490 -8.72 19.29 -32.40
CA ALA A 490 -10.04 18.84 -32.88
C ALA A 490 -9.97 17.47 -33.59
N SER A 491 -8.94 17.24 -34.42
CA SER A 491 -8.73 15.97 -35.12
C SER A 491 -8.42 14.81 -34.18
N GLU A 492 -7.61 15.04 -33.14
CA GLU A 492 -7.33 13.98 -32.15
C GLU A 492 -8.58 13.65 -31.34
N PHE A 493 -9.31 14.68 -30.88
CA PHE A 493 -10.51 14.50 -30.08
C PHE A 493 -11.63 13.78 -30.84
N GLU A 494 -11.74 13.96 -32.16
CA GLU A 494 -12.69 13.20 -33.00
C GLU A 494 -12.43 11.69 -32.99
N THR A 495 -11.18 11.26 -32.75
CA THR A 495 -10.80 9.85 -32.67
C THR A 495 -10.86 9.29 -31.24
N LEU A 496 -11.18 10.12 -30.24
CA LEU A 496 -11.18 9.73 -28.84
C LEU A 496 -12.32 8.75 -28.54
N VAL A 497 -11.96 7.55 -28.09
CA VAL A 497 -12.90 6.52 -27.61
C VAL A 497 -12.55 6.17 -26.18
N CYS A 498 -13.51 6.26 -25.27
CA CYS A 498 -13.31 5.95 -23.85
C CYS A 498 -14.27 4.84 -23.41
N ASP A 499 -13.71 3.68 -23.06
CA ASP A 499 -14.45 2.49 -22.67
C ASP A 499 -14.00 1.96 -21.31
N ARG A 500 -14.83 1.10 -20.71
CA ARG A 500 -14.46 0.37 -19.50
C ARG A 500 -13.44 -0.72 -19.87
N TYR A 501 -12.26 -0.68 -19.24
CA TYR A 501 -11.17 -1.63 -19.53
C TYR A 501 -11.05 -2.72 -18.46
N MET A 502 -11.28 -2.36 -17.20
CA MET A 502 -11.31 -3.28 -16.06
C MET A 502 -12.53 -2.95 -15.19
N GLU A 503 -12.74 -3.71 -14.11
CA GLU A 503 -13.86 -3.45 -13.19
C GLU A 503 -13.84 -2.01 -12.63
N TYR A 504 -12.65 -1.41 -12.44
CA TYR A 504 -12.49 -0.09 -11.80
C TYR A 504 -11.71 0.95 -12.64
N GLN A 505 -11.30 0.63 -13.87
CA GLN A 505 -10.56 1.56 -14.74
C GLN A 505 -11.29 1.84 -16.06
N THR A 506 -11.23 3.09 -16.51
CA THR A 506 -11.60 3.53 -17.85
C THR A 506 -10.32 3.69 -18.68
N ARG A 507 -10.36 3.21 -19.92
CA ARG A 507 -9.33 3.40 -20.93
C ARG A 507 -9.85 4.34 -21.99
N CYS A 508 -9.15 5.44 -22.22
CA CYS A 508 -9.39 6.39 -23.28
C CYS A 508 -8.28 6.26 -24.34
N VAL A 509 -8.65 6.10 -25.59
CA VAL A 509 -7.74 5.88 -26.72
C VAL A 509 -7.99 6.95 -27.77
N TYR A 510 -6.93 7.58 -28.29
CA TYR A 510 -7.02 8.50 -29.42
C TYR A 510 -5.81 8.33 -30.35
N GLN A 511 -5.96 8.78 -31.60
CA GLN A 511 -4.91 8.76 -32.62
C GLN A 511 -4.25 10.13 -32.73
N THR A 512 -2.93 10.18 -32.88
CA THR A 512 -2.16 11.41 -33.04
C THR A 512 -1.03 11.25 -34.05
N ASN A 513 -0.67 12.33 -34.74
CA ASN A 513 0.51 12.38 -35.61
C ASN A 513 1.80 12.75 -34.84
N LEU A 514 1.69 12.96 -33.52
CA LEU A 514 2.82 13.22 -32.63
C LEU A 514 3.58 11.92 -32.32
N ASN A 515 4.19 11.34 -33.36
CA ASN A 515 4.86 10.05 -33.29
C ASN A 515 6.19 10.17 -32.48
N PRO A 516 6.57 9.12 -31.72
CA PRO A 516 7.88 9.05 -31.04
C PRO A 516 9.01 9.29 -32.03
N VAL A 517 10.02 10.08 -31.64
CA VAL A 517 11.15 10.42 -32.53
C VAL A 517 11.88 9.16 -33.02
N TYR A 518 12.05 8.17 -32.14
CA TYR A 518 12.72 6.90 -32.46
C TYR A 518 12.03 6.09 -33.55
N GLY A 519 10.70 6.25 -33.72
CA GLY A 519 9.95 5.58 -34.77
C GLY A 519 9.97 6.30 -36.13
N LYS A 520 10.45 7.55 -36.22
CA LYS A 520 10.38 8.36 -37.45
C LYS A 520 11.40 7.97 -38.49
N ASP A 521 12.56 7.48 -38.05
CA ASP A 521 13.64 7.02 -38.93
C ASP A 521 14.17 5.65 -38.47
N PRO A 522 13.40 4.57 -38.72
CA PRO A 522 13.75 3.23 -38.27
C PRO A 522 15.14 2.76 -38.74
N ALA A 523 15.59 3.22 -39.91
CA ALA A 523 16.86 2.82 -40.49
C ALA A 523 18.08 3.28 -39.68
N HIS A 524 17.93 4.36 -38.89
CA HIS A 524 18.98 4.86 -38.01
C HIS A 524 18.79 4.39 -36.55
N GLU A 525 17.59 3.96 -36.18
CA GLU A 525 17.28 3.52 -34.82
C GLU A 525 17.55 2.03 -34.60
N ILE A 526 17.25 1.21 -35.60
CA ILE A 526 17.30 -0.25 -35.46
C ILE A 526 17.88 -0.93 -36.70
N ASP A 527 18.72 -1.93 -36.46
CA ASP A 527 19.17 -2.90 -37.44
C ASP A 527 18.72 -4.30 -37.00
N VAL A 528 18.01 -5.04 -37.87
CA VAL A 528 17.55 -6.41 -37.61
C VAL A 528 17.96 -7.32 -38.75
N ASP A 529 18.83 -8.28 -38.47
CA ASP A 529 19.22 -9.37 -39.38
C ASP A 529 18.48 -10.64 -38.98
N VAL A 530 17.68 -11.19 -39.90
CA VAL A 530 16.92 -12.43 -39.70
C VAL A 530 17.52 -13.54 -40.55
N LYS A 531 18.06 -14.57 -39.91
CA LYS A 531 18.62 -15.76 -40.54
C LYS A 531 17.72 -16.96 -40.27
N ARG A 532 17.12 -17.50 -41.34
CA ARG A 532 16.33 -18.73 -41.32
C ARG A 532 17.26 -19.90 -41.65
N ASN A 533 17.45 -20.79 -40.69
CA ASN A 533 18.34 -21.95 -40.87
C ASN A 533 17.60 -23.18 -41.46
N GLY A 534 16.34 -23.01 -41.86
CA GLY A 534 15.47 -24.08 -42.35
C GLY A 534 14.98 -25.01 -41.23
N CYS A 535 14.14 -25.97 -41.60
CA CYS A 535 13.65 -27.02 -40.68
C CYS A 535 14.42 -28.32 -40.93
N GLN A 536 15.07 -28.85 -39.90
CA GLN A 536 15.78 -30.14 -39.93
C GLN A 536 15.19 -31.06 -38.87
N ASP A 537 14.94 -32.33 -39.22
CA ASP A 537 14.39 -33.35 -38.30
C ASP A 537 13.08 -32.94 -37.57
N GLY A 538 12.25 -32.14 -38.23
CA GLY A 538 10.98 -31.67 -37.67
C GLY A 538 11.10 -30.50 -36.68
N LEU A 539 12.27 -29.88 -36.56
CA LEU A 539 12.51 -28.66 -35.80
C LEU A 539 12.98 -27.53 -36.72
N CYS A 540 12.34 -26.36 -36.62
CA CYS A 540 12.70 -25.16 -37.34
C CYS A 540 13.50 -24.23 -36.43
N ASN A 541 14.54 -23.59 -36.98
CA ASN A 541 15.38 -22.65 -36.25
C ASN A 541 15.41 -21.28 -36.96
N VAL A 542 15.12 -20.23 -36.19
CA VAL A 542 15.18 -18.83 -36.63
C VAL A 542 16.12 -18.09 -35.71
N LYS A 543 17.13 -17.44 -36.28
CA LYS A 543 18.09 -16.61 -35.57
C LYS A 543 17.89 -15.15 -35.96
N ILE A 544 17.58 -14.32 -34.99
CA ILE A 544 17.37 -12.88 -35.16
C ILE A 544 18.51 -12.17 -34.44
N THR A 545 19.21 -11.27 -35.11
CA THR A 545 20.19 -10.37 -34.48
C THR A 545 19.64 -8.97 -34.58
N SER A 546 19.45 -8.30 -33.45
CA SER A 546 18.94 -6.93 -33.40
C SER A 546 19.92 -6.01 -32.71
N THR A 547 20.14 -4.83 -33.28
CA THR A 547 20.90 -3.74 -32.67
C THR A 547 20.01 -2.50 -32.63
N VAL A 548 19.87 -1.88 -31.44
CA VAL A 548 18.97 -0.75 -31.22
C VAL A 548 19.73 0.37 -30.54
N GLN A 549 19.57 1.61 -31.01
CA GLN A 549 20.41 2.74 -30.61
C GLN A 549 19.90 3.50 -29.38
N ASN A 550 18.59 3.65 -29.17
CA ASN A 550 18.06 4.51 -28.10
C ASN A 550 17.05 3.78 -27.20
N SER A 551 17.04 2.46 -27.22
CA SER A 551 16.24 1.65 -26.29
C SER A 551 17.07 0.51 -25.73
N LEU A 552 17.03 0.42 -24.41
CA LEU A 552 17.60 -0.68 -23.65
C LEU A 552 16.62 -1.85 -23.50
N LEU A 553 15.36 -1.71 -23.88
CA LEU A 553 14.31 -2.69 -23.63
C LEU A 553 13.56 -3.03 -24.92
N CYS A 554 13.82 -4.22 -25.47
CA CYS A 554 13.15 -4.69 -26.67
C CYS A 554 12.50 -6.06 -26.46
N GLN A 555 11.52 -6.35 -27.31
CA GLN A 555 10.65 -7.50 -27.20
C GLN A 555 10.37 -8.10 -28.58
N LEU A 556 10.32 -9.44 -28.63
CA LEU A 556 9.65 -10.18 -29.68
C LEU A 556 8.27 -10.59 -29.17
N GLN A 557 7.22 -9.94 -29.65
CA GLN A 557 5.84 -10.27 -29.29
C GLN A 557 5.26 -11.24 -30.31
N PHE A 558 4.75 -12.38 -29.87
CA PHE A 558 4.21 -13.40 -30.79
C PHE A 558 2.72 -13.15 -31.05
N GLU A 559 2.32 -13.21 -32.32
CA GLU A 559 0.91 -13.07 -32.71
C GLU A 559 0.08 -14.26 -32.21
N ASN A 560 0.61 -15.48 -32.33
CA ASN A 560 0.00 -16.65 -31.72
C ASN A 560 0.29 -16.68 -30.21
N GLN A 561 -0.75 -16.56 -29.40
CA GLN A 561 -0.63 -16.53 -27.93
C GLN A 561 -0.61 -17.94 -27.30
N ASN A 562 -0.87 -19.00 -28.07
CA ASN A 562 -0.96 -20.38 -27.59
C ASN A 562 0.20 -21.25 -28.12
N ILE A 563 1.42 -20.72 -28.11
CA ILE A 563 2.60 -21.43 -28.62
C ILE A 563 3.14 -22.38 -27.54
N THR A 564 2.87 -23.69 -27.67
CA THR A 564 3.40 -24.74 -26.79
C THR A 564 4.65 -25.42 -27.34
N GLY A 565 5.77 -25.40 -26.60
CA GLY A 565 7.00 -26.09 -27.02
C GLY A 565 8.03 -25.25 -27.78
N LEU A 566 7.78 -23.95 -27.95
CA LEU A 566 8.80 -22.99 -28.40
C LEU A 566 9.92 -22.91 -27.37
N GLN A 567 11.14 -23.16 -27.82
CA GLN A 567 12.36 -22.92 -27.07
C GLN A 567 13.02 -21.65 -27.61
N ALA A 568 13.48 -20.81 -26.69
CA ALA A 568 14.08 -19.53 -27.02
C ALA A 568 15.37 -19.32 -26.24
N TRP A 569 16.36 -18.72 -26.90
CA TRP A 569 17.59 -18.29 -26.28
C TRP A 569 17.80 -16.80 -26.56
N ILE A 570 18.31 -16.09 -25.56
CA ILE A 570 18.77 -14.71 -25.68
C ILE A 570 20.26 -14.71 -25.38
N ASN A 571 21.08 -14.30 -26.36
CA ASN A 571 22.54 -14.35 -26.27
C ASN A 571 23.06 -15.72 -25.79
N GLU A 572 22.60 -16.80 -26.45
CA GLU A 572 22.97 -18.20 -26.18
C GLU A 572 22.47 -18.76 -24.84
N LYS A 573 21.77 -17.97 -24.01
CA LYS A 573 21.18 -18.44 -22.76
C LYS A 573 19.74 -18.85 -22.97
N LEU A 574 19.42 -20.09 -22.60
CA LEU A 574 18.06 -20.62 -22.67
C LEU A 574 17.14 -19.83 -21.75
N VAL A 575 15.99 -19.40 -22.27
CA VAL A 575 14.95 -18.75 -21.48
C VAL A 575 14.09 -19.81 -20.80
N GLU A 576 14.26 -19.96 -19.49
CA GLU A 576 13.47 -20.88 -18.67
C GLU A 576 12.23 -20.17 -18.11
N VAL A 577 11.04 -20.68 -18.42
CA VAL A 577 9.77 -20.24 -17.80
C VAL A 577 9.54 -21.05 -16.52
N PRO A 578 9.52 -20.43 -15.31
CA PRO A 578 9.34 -21.15 -14.07
C PRO A 578 7.89 -21.65 -13.89
N GLY A 579 7.73 -22.92 -13.46
CA GLY A 579 6.55 -23.33 -12.67
C GLY A 579 5.32 -23.92 -13.37
N GLU A 580 5.26 -24.14 -14.69
CA GLU A 580 4.08 -24.74 -15.34
C GLU A 580 4.42 -25.80 -16.42
N GLU A 581 3.64 -26.89 -16.44
CA GLU A 581 3.82 -28.08 -17.32
C GLU A 581 3.33 -27.87 -18.77
N ASN A 582 2.59 -26.80 -19.07
CA ASN A 582 2.08 -26.46 -20.41
C ASN A 582 2.45 -25.01 -20.79
N LYS A 583 3.71 -24.79 -21.15
CA LYS A 583 4.28 -23.45 -21.42
C LYS A 583 3.64 -22.81 -22.65
N THR A 584 3.05 -21.62 -22.50
CA THR A 584 2.75 -20.71 -23.62
C THR A 584 3.63 -19.47 -23.49
N MET A 585 4.25 -19.04 -24.59
CA MET A 585 5.15 -17.89 -24.61
C MET A 585 4.52 -16.76 -25.42
N HIS A 586 4.14 -15.68 -24.74
CA HIS A 586 3.46 -14.52 -25.36
C HIS A 586 4.43 -13.50 -25.93
N ALA A 587 5.56 -13.30 -25.25
CA ALA A 587 6.62 -12.42 -25.70
C ALA A 587 7.97 -12.87 -25.10
N LEU A 588 9.06 -12.58 -25.81
CA LEU A 588 10.41 -12.58 -25.28
C LEU A 588 10.85 -11.15 -25.10
N THR A 589 11.37 -10.82 -23.93
CA THR A 589 11.87 -9.47 -23.63
C THR A 589 13.35 -9.56 -23.27
N ALA A 590 14.16 -8.67 -23.85
CA ALA A 590 15.56 -8.52 -23.51
C ALA A 590 15.82 -7.09 -23.06
N TYR A 591 16.64 -6.98 -22.02
CA TYR A 591 17.18 -5.72 -21.55
C TYR A 591 18.69 -5.68 -21.84
N SER A 592 19.14 -4.68 -22.59
CA SER A 592 20.56 -4.38 -22.78
C SER A 592 21.01 -3.36 -21.74
N ASN A 593 22.25 -3.47 -21.27
CA ASN A 593 22.84 -2.47 -20.38
C ASN A 593 23.58 -1.36 -21.12
N GLN A 594 23.65 -1.42 -22.45
CA GLN A 594 24.25 -0.40 -23.30
C GLN A 594 23.49 -0.31 -24.62
N ASP A 595 23.33 0.91 -25.08
CA ASP A 595 22.82 1.23 -26.40
C ASP A 595 23.71 0.67 -27.51
N GLY A 596 23.09 0.27 -28.63
CA GLY A 596 23.80 -0.23 -29.81
C GLY A 596 24.42 -1.62 -29.64
N ASN A 597 24.26 -2.29 -28.50
CA ASN A 597 24.72 -3.67 -28.34
C ASN A 597 23.82 -4.65 -29.11
N PRO A 598 24.40 -5.57 -29.91
CA PRO A 598 23.62 -6.59 -30.59
C PRO A 598 23.05 -7.59 -29.59
N ILE A 599 21.77 -7.90 -29.76
CA ILE A 599 21.05 -8.95 -29.04
C ILE A 599 20.72 -10.05 -30.05
N ILE A 600 21.09 -11.28 -29.69
CA ILE A 600 20.81 -12.47 -30.48
C ILE A 600 19.61 -13.19 -29.87
N TRP A 601 18.58 -13.40 -30.67
CA TRP A 601 17.38 -14.15 -30.33
C TRP A 601 17.35 -15.42 -31.19
N ASP A 602 17.58 -16.57 -30.57
CA ASP A 602 17.47 -17.85 -31.25
C ASP A 602 16.15 -18.51 -30.85
N LEU A 603 15.34 -18.88 -31.84
CA LEU A 603 14.04 -19.53 -31.66
C LEU A 603 14.08 -20.92 -32.28
N THR A 604 13.61 -21.92 -31.55
CA THR A 604 13.45 -23.29 -32.04
C THR A 604 12.04 -23.80 -31.73
N PHE A 605 11.34 -24.30 -32.75
CA PHE A 605 9.97 -24.78 -32.64
C PHE A 605 9.73 -25.97 -33.57
N ALA A 606 8.69 -26.76 -33.30
CA ALA A 606 8.36 -27.92 -34.12
C ALA A 606 7.80 -27.50 -35.49
N ASP A 607 8.15 -28.22 -36.56
CA ASP A 607 7.67 -27.98 -37.92
C ASP A 607 6.14 -28.17 -38.07
N SER A 608 5.51 -28.88 -37.13
CA SER A 608 4.06 -29.04 -37.05
C SER A 608 3.34 -27.89 -36.33
N GLN A 609 4.09 -26.95 -35.76
CA GLN A 609 3.56 -25.90 -34.92
C GLN A 609 3.49 -24.57 -35.67
N ASP A 610 2.31 -23.96 -35.67
CA ASP A 610 2.12 -22.62 -36.21
C ASP A 610 2.48 -21.58 -35.16
N VAL A 611 3.61 -20.88 -35.34
CA VAL A 611 4.09 -19.82 -34.44
C VAL A 611 3.59 -18.44 -34.90
N GLY A 612 3.11 -18.32 -36.14
CA GLY A 612 2.66 -17.06 -36.74
C GLY A 612 3.79 -16.03 -36.91
N LYS A 613 3.47 -14.76 -36.70
CA LYS A 613 4.42 -13.64 -36.80
C LYS A 613 4.96 -13.23 -35.43
N ALA A 614 6.20 -12.77 -35.40
CA ALA A 614 6.78 -12.10 -34.25
C ALA A 614 6.96 -10.60 -34.56
N LEU A 615 6.35 -9.74 -33.76
CA LEU A 615 6.47 -8.30 -33.84
C LEU A 615 7.66 -7.84 -33.00
N PHE A 616 8.69 -7.31 -33.67
CA PHE A 616 9.83 -6.70 -32.99
C PHE A 616 9.45 -5.31 -32.49
N THR A 617 9.48 -5.15 -31.17
CA THR A 617 9.01 -3.95 -30.46
C THR A 617 10.09 -3.47 -29.52
N CYS A 618 10.35 -2.16 -29.47
CA CYS A 618 11.16 -1.59 -28.39
C CYS A 618 10.33 -0.63 -27.56
N ILE A 619 10.72 -0.52 -26.30
CA ILE A 619 10.07 0.30 -25.30
C ILE A 619 10.99 1.46 -24.96
N TYR A 620 10.41 2.64 -24.92
CA TYR A 620 11.07 3.88 -24.59
C TYR A 620 10.40 4.45 -23.34
N ASP A 621 11.18 4.55 -22.28
CA ASP A 621 10.80 5.03 -20.95
C ASP A 621 11.47 6.36 -20.60
N ASP A 622 12.55 6.72 -21.29
CA ASP A 622 13.21 8.01 -21.16
C ASP A 622 12.41 9.16 -21.79
N TRP A 623 11.85 9.98 -20.91
CA TRP A 623 11.20 11.25 -21.26
C TRP A 623 12.21 12.39 -21.34
N THR A 624 13.03 12.42 -22.38
CA THR A 624 13.71 13.68 -22.71
C THR A 624 12.71 14.64 -23.37
N ASN A 625 12.91 15.95 -23.21
CA ASN A 625 12.01 16.92 -23.84
C ASN A 625 12.04 16.74 -25.37
N ASP A 626 10.85 16.62 -25.96
CA ASP A 626 10.59 16.53 -27.41
C ASP A 626 10.87 15.18 -28.09
N GLU A 627 11.49 14.19 -27.45
CA GLU A 627 11.64 12.83 -28.01
C GLU A 627 10.30 12.05 -28.02
N LEU A 628 9.43 12.34 -27.06
CA LEU A 628 8.05 11.85 -26.98
C LEU A 628 7.05 13.02 -27.07
N PRO A 629 6.75 13.50 -28.29
CA PRO A 629 5.98 14.73 -28.48
C PRO A 629 4.51 14.60 -28.04
N ALA A 630 3.89 13.43 -28.16
CA ALA A 630 2.52 13.21 -27.67
C ALA A 630 2.43 13.36 -26.15
N PHE A 631 3.34 12.72 -25.41
CA PHE A 631 3.41 12.86 -23.95
C PHE A 631 3.67 14.31 -23.55
N THR A 632 4.67 14.95 -24.16
CA THR A 632 5.09 16.32 -23.84
C THR A 632 3.98 17.33 -24.11
N THR A 633 3.30 17.21 -25.26
CA THR A 633 2.20 18.10 -25.64
C THR A 633 1.01 17.92 -24.70
N LEU A 634 0.60 16.67 -24.45
CA LEU A 634 -0.53 16.39 -23.56
C LEU A 634 -0.24 16.87 -22.14
N ARG A 635 0.95 16.59 -21.60
CA ARG A 635 1.41 17.10 -20.30
C ARG A 635 1.23 18.60 -20.19
N ASN A 636 1.75 19.34 -21.16
CA ASN A 636 1.79 20.80 -21.12
C ASN A 636 0.38 21.42 -21.28
N ASN A 637 -0.53 20.72 -21.95
CA ASN A 637 -1.90 21.19 -22.20
C ASN A 637 -2.90 20.76 -21.11
N MET A 638 -2.55 19.82 -20.24
CA MET A 638 -3.42 19.40 -19.15
C MET A 638 -3.29 20.30 -17.91
N PRO A 639 -4.39 20.52 -17.17
CA PRO A 639 -4.36 21.26 -15.93
C PRO A 639 -3.60 20.50 -14.84
N ILE A 640 -3.09 21.22 -13.84
CA ILE A 640 -2.29 20.67 -12.74
C ILE A 640 -3.08 19.64 -11.89
N SER A 641 -4.42 19.67 -11.92
CA SER A 641 -5.32 18.68 -11.30
C SER A 641 -5.43 17.37 -12.09
N GLN A 642 -4.83 17.24 -13.26
CA GLN A 642 -4.82 16.06 -14.11
C GLN A 642 -3.37 15.72 -14.45
N LEU A 643 -2.72 14.89 -13.63
CA LEU A 643 -1.31 14.56 -13.82
C LEU A 643 -1.16 13.29 -14.66
N LEU A 644 -0.29 13.36 -15.66
CA LEU A 644 0.20 12.15 -16.29
C LEU A 644 1.08 11.39 -15.30
N THR A 645 0.80 10.10 -15.20
CA THR A 645 1.61 9.14 -14.46
C THR A 645 2.13 8.08 -15.41
N ILE A 646 3.27 7.50 -15.06
CA ILE A 646 3.93 6.45 -15.86
C ILE A 646 3.80 5.15 -15.10
N ARG A 647 3.65 4.04 -15.82
CA ARG A 647 3.72 2.72 -15.22
C ARG A 647 5.04 2.06 -15.61
N GLY A 648 5.86 1.77 -14.61
CA GLY A 648 7.06 0.97 -14.78
C GLY A 648 6.79 -0.35 -15.52
N GLY A 649 7.75 -0.77 -16.35
CA GLY A 649 7.70 -2.01 -17.14
C GLY A 649 6.86 -1.97 -18.42
N VAL A 650 6.06 -0.91 -18.62
CA VAL A 650 5.28 -0.69 -19.85
C VAL A 650 5.93 0.37 -20.74
N GLY A 651 6.74 1.26 -20.15
CA GLY A 651 7.35 2.42 -20.77
C GLY A 651 6.34 3.49 -21.17
N LEU A 652 6.83 4.63 -21.64
CA LEU A 652 5.99 5.72 -22.13
C LEU A 652 5.54 5.49 -23.57
N ALA A 653 6.44 4.93 -24.40
CA ALA A 653 6.15 4.62 -25.78
C ALA A 653 6.64 3.21 -26.14
N LYS A 654 5.82 2.47 -26.87
CA LYS A 654 6.18 1.22 -27.54
C LYS A 654 6.21 1.47 -29.03
N VAL A 655 7.34 1.18 -29.65
CA VAL A 655 7.51 1.31 -31.10
C VAL A 655 7.68 -0.07 -31.71
N HIS A 656 6.79 -0.40 -32.63
CA HIS A 656 6.82 -1.64 -33.41
C HIS A 656 7.53 -1.37 -34.74
N TYR A 657 8.65 -2.04 -34.98
CA TYR A 657 9.52 -1.76 -36.13
C TYR A 657 9.31 -2.73 -37.28
N LEU A 658 9.21 -4.02 -36.98
CA LEU A 658 9.21 -5.08 -37.99
C LEU A 658 8.31 -6.22 -37.56
N SER A 659 7.54 -6.76 -38.50
CA SER A 659 6.86 -8.05 -38.35
C SER A 659 7.71 -9.14 -39.02
N ILE A 660 8.16 -10.11 -38.25
CA ILE A 660 9.00 -11.22 -38.68
C ILE A 660 8.11 -12.44 -38.85
N GLU A 661 7.97 -12.92 -40.08
CA GLU A 661 7.29 -14.18 -40.35
C GLU A 661 8.17 -15.34 -39.86
N LEU A 662 7.62 -16.14 -38.93
CA LEU A 662 8.21 -17.38 -38.41
C LEU A 662 7.64 -18.60 -39.15
N GLU A 663 7.36 -18.43 -40.45
CA GLU A 663 6.80 -19.46 -41.31
C GLU A 663 7.87 -20.27 -42.06
N LYS A 664 7.43 -21.35 -42.69
CA LYS A 664 8.21 -22.20 -43.60
C LYS A 664 8.54 -21.40 -44.87
N GLU A 665 9.82 -21.19 -45.17
CA GLU A 665 10.26 -20.89 -46.54
C GLU A 665 10.31 -22.17 -47.38
#